data_AF-A0A219B897-F1
#
_entry.id   AF-A0A219B897-F1
#
_cell.length_a   1.000
_cell.length_b   1.000
_cell.length_c   1.000
_cell.angle_alpha   90.00
_cell.angle_beta   90.00
_cell.angle_gamma   90.00
#
_symmetry.space_group_name_H-M   'P 1'
#
loop_
_entity.id
_entity.type
_entity.pdbx_description
1 polymer ?
#
loop_
_entity_poly.entity_id
_entity_poly.type
_entity_poly.pdbx_seq_one_letter_code
_entity_poly.pdbx_strand_id
1 'polypeptide(L)'
;MAAGRFSSIRTRVKRASSQLFAVMDAHTRDWSVSRKLGGMIGLFAGFLVVSSLILIFCIVRTGHALQEVRTITAVSSSLSDANAAAAHAQSRAKDYVITPNAELGNAVVEEMEAAQGIVRNVDAQLGAGALKQDVAAMSELLAQERQSFESISQGQTQISAEVTPILDRVGVQIGNRLTRFVERSFAAEDYPASLAATRALDFYSKARIDVNRYRITGEEEAVLSARRNLLDLEDSLNRLFEAADGTGLVSEADSVIEDVVRYDAAFARLLEISRQRDADVSELIEVLGPEFESTAARANDRATALLNAATQNALINMRWTLAALIVLALLSVIAALLGHAGARMLVGEPFLRLADTMMHLASGRKDIRLETSDRKDELGQMVRAVAVFQENALEVEKQREAARLSEIRERENEDRRRRERQAEKEQAEADKRRAIEELADAFENSVHSVTAAISSAASQIELGSQQVAKAAKENAVMTADVAATAQQSSQNAMAVANASEEMARSIAEVSTQVIESSGRSQSAAERARRTDQIVQGLAGDANTIGDVVDLINSIAEQTNLLALNATIEAARAGDAGRGFSVVAGEIKALASQTSKATLQIAERVSGIQSVSGEAAEAIEAIGRAVGDIDSIAATVASAVEQQSATTSEIAMNTQQAAAASEAVALNISKVRDGIEETGIVAEQALSAAGELTAQAVELQRQANAFLSRVRAA
;
A
#
# COMPACT_ATOMS: atom_id res chain seq x y z
N MET A 1 37.20 4.33 50.78
CA MET A 1 36.69 5.70 51.06
C MET A 1 35.15 5.82 51.19
N ALA A 2 34.36 4.74 51.11
CA ALA A 2 32.88 4.82 51.18
C ALA A 2 32.29 4.77 52.61
N ALA A 3 32.95 4.14 53.59
CA ALA A 3 32.42 3.98 54.95
C ALA A 3 32.38 5.30 55.78
N GLY A 4 33.31 6.23 55.54
CA GLY A 4 33.40 7.50 56.29
C GLY A 4 32.33 8.54 55.90
N ARG A 5 31.84 8.53 54.65
CA ARG A 5 30.83 9.49 54.18
C ARG A 5 29.42 9.14 54.69
N PHE A 6 29.09 7.86 54.83
CA PHE A 6 27.82 7.40 55.41
C PHE A 6 27.67 7.75 56.89
N SER A 7 28.76 7.68 57.66
CA SER A 7 28.79 8.12 59.07
C SER A 7 28.43 9.60 59.19
N SER A 8 29.06 10.48 58.40
CA SER A 8 28.84 11.93 58.51
C SER A 8 27.43 12.36 58.07
N ILE A 9 26.83 11.67 57.09
CA ILE A 9 25.44 11.89 56.67
C ILE A 9 24.49 11.42 57.78
N ARG A 10 24.74 10.26 58.39
CA ARG A 10 23.93 9.76 59.51
C ARG A 10 23.96 10.71 60.72
N THR A 11 25.11 11.33 61.01
CA THR A 11 25.23 12.32 62.11
C THR A 11 24.54 13.64 61.76
N ARG A 12 24.65 14.11 60.51
CA ARG A 12 23.98 15.34 60.05
C ARG A 12 22.47 15.17 59.97
N VAL A 13 21.97 14.02 59.51
CA VAL A 13 20.54 13.68 59.51
C VAL A 13 20.00 13.56 60.94
N LYS A 14 20.73 12.93 61.87
CA LYS A 14 20.35 12.90 63.30
C LYS A 14 20.26 14.29 63.92
N ARG A 15 21.18 15.19 63.56
CA ARG A 15 21.24 16.56 64.11
C ARG A 15 20.18 17.47 63.49
N ALA A 16 19.92 17.33 62.19
CA ALA A 16 18.83 18.03 61.51
C ALA A 16 17.45 17.51 61.98
N SER A 17 17.29 16.19 62.16
CA SER A 17 16.05 15.63 62.72
C SER A 17 15.84 16.12 64.14
N SER A 18 16.86 16.10 65.01
CA SER A 18 16.71 16.60 66.38
C SER A 18 16.35 18.09 66.44
N GLN A 19 16.87 18.91 65.53
CA GLN A 19 16.54 20.34 65.46
C GLN A 19 15.12 20.61 64.95
N LEU A 20 14.67 19.88 63.92
CA LEU A 20 13.30 19.99 63.40
C LEU A 20 12.27 19.49 64.44
N PHE A 21 12.61 18.41 65.15
CA PHE A 21 11.79 17.88 66.25
C PHE A 21 11.77 18.79 67.47
N ALA A 22 12.87 19.47 67.81
CA ALA A 22 12.89 20.44 68.91
C ALA A 22 11.97 21.65 68.63
N VAL A 23 11.89 22.10 67.38
CA VAL A 23 10.95 23.16 66.95
C VAL A 23 9.50 22.66 66.99
N MET A 24 9.25 21.42 66.58
CA MET A 24 7.92 20.80 66.61
C MET A 24 7.43 20.53 68.05
N ASP A 25 8.33 20.09 68.93
CA ASP A 25 8.04 19.82 70.35
C ASP A 25 7.79 21.12 71.12
N ALA A 26 8.51 22.19 70.81
CA ALA A 26 8.28 23.52 71.40
C ALA A 26 6.90 24.12 71.07
N HIS A 27 6.30 23.77 69.92
CA HIS A 27 4.97 24.27 69.51
C HIS A 27 3.81 23.31 69.81
N THR A 28 4.09 22.04 70.11
CA THR A 28 3.04 21.01 70.33
C THR A 28 3.03 20.47 71.77
N ARG A 29 3.79 21.09 72.67
CA ARG A 29 3.95 20.67 74.07
C ARG A 29 2.65 20.56 74.86
N ASP A 30 1.66 21.37 74.50
CA ASP A 30 0.34 21.45 75.17
C ASP A 30 -0.78 20.70 74.43
N TRP A 31 -0.48 19.94 73.37
CA TRP A 31 -1.50 19.19 72.62
C TRP A 31 -1.77 17.83 73.25
N SER A 32 -3.05 17.45 73.31
CA SER A 32 -3.46 16.08 73.65
C SER A 32 -2.82 15.06 72.70
N VAL A 33 -2.58 13.85 73.20
CA VAL A 33 -2.06 12.74 72.38
C VAL A 33 -2.96 12.50 71.15
N SER A 34 -4.27 12.67 71.32
CA SER A 34 -5.27 12.59 70.23
C SER A 34 -5.10 13.65 69.14
N ARG A 35 -4.80 14.91 69.50
CA ARG A 35 -4.56 15.99 68.52
C ARG A 35 -3.26 15.77 67.74
N LYS A 36 -2.22 15.24 68.38
CA LYS A 36 -0.95 14.90 67.71
C LYS A 36 -1.15 13.77 66.69
N LEU A 37 -1.94 12.75 67.04
CA LEU A 37 -2.28 11.65 66.13
C LEU A 37 -3.16 12.13 64.95
N GLY A 38 -4.17 12.96 65.23
CA GLY A 38 -5.03 13.55 64.20
C GLY A 38 -4.27 14.44 63.21
N GLY A 39 -3.28 15.21 63.68
CA GLY A 39 -2.42 16.03 62.82
C GLY A 39 -1.55 15.19 61.86
N MET A 40 -1.00 14.06 62.31
CA MET A 40 -0.25 13.15 61.44
C MET A 40 -1.13 12.47 60.39
N ILE A 41 -2.34 12.04 60.77
CA ILE A 41 -3.32 11.47 59.83
C ILE A 41 -3.75 12.52 58.80
N GLY A 42 -3.98 13.77 59.21
CA GLY A 42 -4.31 14.88 58.32
C GLY A 42 -3.21 15.20 57.30
N LEU A 43 -1.94 15.19 57.73
CA LEU A 43 -0.79 15.38 56.82
C LEU A 43 -0.66 14.24 55.81
N PHE A 44 -0.89 12.99 56.24
CA PHE A 44 -0.86 11.83 55.35
C PHE A 44 -2.01 11.85 54.33
N ALA A 45 -3.22 12.22 54.77
CA ALA A 45 -4.36 12.39 53.87
C ALA A 45 -4.13 13.53 52.85
N GLY A 46 -3.56 14.65 53.30
CA GLY A 46 -3.17 15.76 52.41
C GLY A 46 -2.12 15.36 51.38
N PHE A 47 -1.11 14.57 51.79
CA PHE A 47 -0.10 14.01 50.88
C PHE A 47 -0.73 13.10 49.82
N LEU A 48 -1.66 12.23 50.20
CA LEU A 48 -2.38 11.36 49.26
C LEU A 48 -3.15 12.18 48.22
N VAL A 49 -3.90 13.21 48.63
CA VAL A 49 -4.66 14.06 47.71
C VAL A 49 -3.73 14.76 46.70
N VAL A 50 -2.64 15.37 47.17
CA VAL A 50 -1.68 16.05 46.28
C VAL A 50 -1.01 15.05 45.33
N SER A 51 -0.64 13.87 45.82
CA SER A 51 -0.06 12.81 44.98
C SER A 51 -1.00 12.33 43.88
N SER A 52 -2.28 12.14 44.21
CA SER A 52 -3.31 11.74 43.25
C SER A 52 -3.51 12.82 42.19
N LEU A 53 -3.53 14.10 42.55
CA LEU A 53 -3.66 15.21 41.60
C LEU A 53 -2.46 15.28 40.63
N ILE A 54 -1.24 15.09 41.11
CA ILE A 54 -0.04 15.05 40.26
C ILE A 54 -0.11 13.86 39.30
N LEU A 55 -0.50 12.70 39.79
CA LEU A 55 -0.62 11.50 38.95
C LEU A 55 -1.71 11.66 37.87
N ILE A 56 -2.87 12.20 38.24
CA ILE A 56 -3.97 12.50 37.29
C ILE A 56 -3.47 13.47 36.22
N PHE A 57 -2.78 14.55 36.60
CA PHE A 57 -2.21 15.51 35.66
C PHE A 57 -1.22 14.86 34.67
N CYS A 58 -0.32 14.01 35.17
CA CYS A 58 0.61 13.26 34.33
C CYS A 58 -0.10 12.32 33.37
N ILE A 59 -1.09 11.55 33.84
CA ILE A 59 -1.88 10.62 33.01
C ILE A 59 -2.64 11.37 31.92
N VAL A 60 -3.31 12.48 32.26
CA VAL A 60 -4.05 13.31 31.30
C VAL A 60 -3.10 13.86 30.23
N ARG A 61 -1.92 14.35 30.61
CA ARG A 61 -0.91 14.87 29.68
C ARG A 61 -0.36 13.77 28.75
N THR A 62 -0.08 12.57 29.28
CA THR A 62 0.29 11.41 28.46
C THR A 62 -0.84 11.01 27.51
N GLY A 63 -2.09 11.05 27.98
CA GLY A 63 -3.27 10.78 27.17
C GLY A 63 -3.40 11.73 25.98
N HIS A 64 -3.26 13.03 26.19
CA HIS A 64 -3.27 14.02 25.11
C HIS A 64 -2.14 13.80 24.10
N ALA A 65 -0.92 13.50 24.56
CA ALA A 65 0.20 13.24 23.66
C ALA A 65 0.01 11.96 22.83
N LEU A 66 -0.58 10.90 23.40
CA LEU A 66 -0.93 9.69 22.65
C LEU A 66 -2.06 9.92 21.64
N GLN A 67 -3.02 10.79 21.98
CA GLN A 67 -4.09 11.17 21.06
C GLN A 67 -3.52 11.95 19.86
N GLU A 68 -2.60 12.89 20.10
CA GLU A 68 -1.90 13.64 19.05
C GLU A 68 -1.13 12.71 18.09
N VAL A 69 -0.42 11.71 18.61
CA VAL A 69 0.23 10.67 17.80
C VAL A 69 -0.79 9.95 16.90
N ARG A 70 -1.92 9.48 17.46
CA ARG A 70 -2.95 8.78 16.68
C ARG A 70 -3.53 9.66 15.58
N THR A 71 -3.80 10.94 15.86
CA THR A 71 -4.32 11.89 14.87
C THR A 71 -3.33 12.10 13.73
N ILE A 72 -2.05 12.31 14.03
CA ILE A 72 -1.03 12.52 12.99
C ILE A 72 -0.77 11.23 12.19
N THR A 73 -0.80 10.05 12.83
CA THR A 73 -0.71 8.77 12.11
C THR A 73 -1.87 8.60 11.13
N ALA A 74 -3.10 8.93 11.53
CA ALA A 74 -4.26 8.87 10.63
C ALA A 74 -4.11 9.84 9.45
N VAL A 75 -3.69 11.08 9.72
CA VAL A 75 -3.40 12.08 8.66
C VAL A 75 -2.34 11.59 7.70
N SER A 76 -1.22 11.04 8.19
CA SER A 76 -0.14 10.52 7.35
C SER A 76 -0.59 9.35 6.48
N SER A 77 -1.38 8.41 7.03
CA SER A 77 -1.97 7.32 6.25
C SER A 77 -2.89 7.85 5.15
N SER A 78 -3.81 8.77 5.49
CA SER A 78 -4.72 9.35 4.50
C SER A 78 -4.02 10.16 3.42
N LEU A 79 -2.90 10.82 3.72
CA LEU A 79 -2.09 11.47 2.69
C LEU A 79 -1.47 10.47 1.70
N SER A 80 -1.02 9.32 2.21
CA SER A 80 -0.55 8.23 1.34
C SER A 80 -1.68 7.67 0.47
N ASP A 81 -2.88 7.49 1.04
CA ASP A 81 -4.04 6.99 0.29
C ASP A 81 -4.48 7.99 -0.79
N ALA A 82 -4.49 9.29 -0.48
CA ALA A 82 -4.75 10.35 -1.45
C ALA A 82 -3.73 10.34 -2.60
N ASN A 83 -2.45 10.15 -2.28
CA ASN A 83 -1.41 10.07 -3.30
C ASN A 83 -1.57 8.85 -4.21
N ALA A 84 -1.91 7.70 -3.64
CA ALA A 84 -2.19 6.48 -4.41
C ALA A 84 -3.41 6.65 -5.34
N ALA A 85 -4.51 7.21 -4.83
CA ALA A 85 -5.72 7.47 -5.62
C ALA A 85 -5.44 8.44 -6.79
N ALA A 86 -4.67 9.50 -6.55
CA ALA A 86 -4.27 10.44 -7.61
C ALA A 86 -3.39 9.77 -8.68
N ALA A 87 -2.41 8.96 -8.27
CA ALA A 87 -1.57 8.21 -9.21
C ALA A 87 -2.39 7.21 -10.05
N HIS A 88 -3.38 6.55 -9.44
CA HIS A 88 -4.32 5.68 -10.15
C HIS A 88 -5.16 6.46 -11.16
N ALA A 89 -5.69 7.63 -10.77
CA ALA A 89 -6.43 8.51 -11.67
C ALA A 89 -5.60 8.92 -12.89
N GLN A 90 -4.33 9.33 -12.68
CA GLN A 90 -3.40 9.69 -13.75
C GLN A 90 -3.09 8.51 -14.68
N SER A 91 -2.89 7.30 -14.12
CA SER A 91 -2.68 6.10 -14.92
C SER A 91 -3.89 5.81 -15.81
N ARG A 92 -5.10 5.84 -15.25
CA ARG A 92 -6.33 5.63 -16.03
C ARG A 92 -6.57 6.75 -17.04
N ALA A 93 -6.15 7.98 -16.74
CA ALA A 93 -6.25 9.09 -17.69
C ALA A 93 -5.36 8.83 -18.92
N LYS A 94 -4.16 8.27 -18.73
CA LYS A 94 -3.30 7.81 -19.84
C LYS A 94 -3.99 6.73 -20.67
N ASP A 95 -4.59 5.73 -20.02
CA ASP A 95 -5.32 4.66 -20.72
C ASP A 95 -6.51 5.21 -21.51
N TYR A 96 -7.25 6.18 -20.95
CA TYR A 96 -8.35 6.86 -21.62
C TYR A 96 -7.89 7.64 -22.85
N VAL A 97 -6.73 8.31 -22.79
CA VAL A 97 -6.19 9.04 -23.95
C VAL A 97 -5.83 8.08 -25.08
N ILE A 98 -5.28 6.91 -24.76
CA ILE A 98 -4.90 5.87 -25.74
C ILE A 98 -6.15 5.20 -26.33
N THR A 99 -7.11 4.81 -25.49
CA THR A 99 -8.33 4.09 -25.90
C THR A 99 -9.59 4.71 -25.31
N PRO A 100 -10.09 5.83 -25.89
CA PRO A 100 -11.19 6.58 -25.30
C PRO A 100 -12.48 5.75 -25.23
N ASN A 101 -13.01 5.56 -24.03
CA ASN A 101 -14.31 4.95 -23.81
C ASN A 101 -14.95 5.44 -22.50
N ALA A 102 -16.29 5.30 -22.41
CA ALA A 102 -17.05 5.83 -21.28
C ALA A 102 -16.70 5.16 -19.93
N GLU A 103 -16.34 3.88 -19.93
CA GLU A 103 -15.98 3.15 -18.71
C GLU A 103 -14.67 3.69 -18.11
N LEU A 104 -13.63 3.83 -18.92
CA LEU A 104 -12.37 4.46 -18.50
C LEU A 104 -12.57 5.92 -18.09
N GLY A 105 -13.37 6.68 -18.85
CA GLY A 105 -13.66 8.07 -18.52
C GLY A 105 -14.30 8.23 -17.14
N ASN A 106 -15.31 7.42 -16.83
CA ASN A 106 -15.96 7.41 -15.53
C ASN A 106 -15.00 6.98 -14.41
N ALA A 107 -14.16 5.96 -14.67
CA ALA A 107 -13.20 5.47 -13.69
C ALA A 107 -12.15 6.53 -13.31
N VAL A 108 -11.70 7.36 -14.26
CA VAL A 108 -10.78 8.49 -13.95
C VAL A 108 -11.46 9.49 -13.02
N VAL A 109 -12.70 9.88 -13.33
CA VAL A 109 -13.45 10.84 -12.50
C VAL A 109 -13.69 10.30 -11.10
N GLU A 110 -14.04 9.03 -10.95
CA GLU A 110 -14.25 8.37 -9.66
C GLU A 110 -12.97 8.38 -8.80
N GLU A 111 -11.81 8.05 -9.37
CA GLU A 111 -10.53 8.05 -8.66
C GLU A 111 -10.08 9.47 -8.27
N MET A 112 -10.30 10.47 -9.15
CA MET A 112 -10.04 11.87 -8.83
C MET A 112 -10.95 12.37 -7.69
N GLU A 113 -12.23 11.98 -7.69
CA GLU A 113 -13.16 12.29 -6.62
C GLU A 113 -12.78 11.63 -5.29
N ALA A 114 -12.32 10.38 -5.34
CA ALA A 114 -11.82 9.67 -4.17
C ALA A 114 -10.59 10.39 -3.58
N ALA A 115 -9.59 10.72 -4.41
CA ALA A 115 -8.41 11.47 -3.98
C ALA A 115 -8.80 12.81 -3.34
N GLN A 116 -9.69 13.57 -4.00
CA GLN A 116 -10.13 14.87 -3.51
C GLN A 116 -10.94 14.76 -2.21
N GLY A 117 -11.76 13.72 -2.06
CA GLY A 117 -12.49 13.41 -0.83
C GLY A 117 -11.55 13.14 0.34
N ILE A 118 -10.48 12.37 0.12
CA ILE A 118 -9.47 12.08 1.14
C ILE A 118 -8.72 13.36 1.53
N VAL A 119 -8.24 14.15 0.57
CA VAL A 119 -7.52 15.40 0.83
C VAL A 119 -8.39 16.40 1.61
N ARG A 120 -9.68 16.55 1.26
CA ARG A 120 -10.61 17.40 2.02
C ARG A 120 -10.81 16.93 3.47
N ASN A 121 -10.92 15.62 3.69
CA ASN A 121 -11.04 15.06 5.03
C ASN A 121 -9.77 15.32 5.87
N VAL A 122 -8.59 15.24 5.25
CA VAL A 122 -7.33 15.59 5.91
C VAL A 122 -7.27 17.07 6.24
N ASP A 123 -7.62 17.97 5.30
CA ASP A 123 -7.61 19.42 5.54
C ASP A 123 -8.49 19.83 6.72
N ALA A 124 -9.68 19.20 6.85
CA ALA A 124 -10.62 19.44 7.93
C ALA A 124 -10.07 19.03 9.32
N GLN A 125 -9.15 18.06 9.37
CA GLN A 125 -8.51 17.60 10.61
C GLN A 125 -7.28 18.43 10.99
N LEU A 126 -6.73 19.21 10.05
CA LEU A 126 -5.51 19.97 10.25
C LEU A 126 -5.76 21.37 10.83
N GLY A 127 -4.98 21.73 11.85
CA GLY A 127 -4.83 23.10 12.31
C GLY A 127 -3.95 23.94 11.39
N ALA A 128 -3.87 25.26 11.63
CA ALA A 128 -3.03 26.16 10.84
C ALA A 128 -1.54 25.75 10.91
N GLY A 129 -0.87 25.67 9.76
CA GLY A 129 0.54 25.30 9.67
C GLY A 129 0.98 24.95 8.25
N ALA A 130 2.26 24.63 8.09
CA ALA A 130 2.86 24.31 6.80
C ALA A 130 2.26 23.05 6.15
N LEU A 131 1.91 22.03 6.96
CA LEU A 131 1.23 20.83 6.46
C LEU A 131 -0.15 21.18 5.88
N LYS A 132 -0.92 22.07 6.54
CA LYS A 132 -2.22 22.52 6.02
C LYS A 132 -2.09 23.26 4.69
N GLN A 133 -1.02 24.04 4.51
CA GLN A 133 -0.75 24.70 3.24
C GLN A 133 -0.47 23.71 2.10
N ASP A 134 0.32 22.66 2.36
CA ASP A 134 0.57 21.63 1.33
C ASP A 134 -0.71 20.87 0.98
N VAL A 135 -1.53 20.51 1.98
CA VAL A 135 -2.80 19.80 1.75
C VAL A 135 -3.80 20.67 0.98
N ALA A 136 -3.85 21.97 1.26
CA ALA A 136 -4.65 22.91 0.47
C ALA A 136 -4.15 22.99 -0.99
N ALA A 137 -2.83 23.04 -1.21
CA ALA A 137 -2.24 23.03 -2.55
C ALA A 137 -2.54 21.71 -3.29
N MET A 138 -2.46 20.56 -2.61
CA MET A 138 -2.89 19.26 -3.18
C MET A 138 -4.35 19.29 -3.63
N SER A 139 -5.24 19.90 -2.84
CA SER A 139 -6.66 20.02 -3.21
C SER A 139 -6.88 20.90 -4.43
N GLU A 140 -6.06 21.94 -4.60
CA GLU A 140 -6.11 22.84 -5.76
C GLU A 140 -5.59 22.14 -7.02
N LEU A 141 -4.46 21.42 -6.91
CA LEU A 141 -3.90 20.62 -8.00
C LEU A 141 -4.87 19.53 -8.48
N LEU A 142 -5.52 18.79 -7.57
CA LEU A 142 -6.54 17.81 -7.95
C LEU A 142 -7.75 18.44 -8.66
N ALA A 143 -8.11 19.68 -8.31
CA ALA A 143 -9.17 20.39 -9.01
C ALA A 143 -8.74 20.78 -10.43
N GLN A 144 -7.49 21.20 -10.61
CA GLN A 144 -6.91 21.48 -11.93
C GLN A 144 -6.78 20.21 -12.78
N GLU A 145 -6.33 19.09 -12.20
CA GLU A 145 -6.26 17.80 -12.90
C GLU A 145 -7.63 17.35 -13.40
N ARG A 146 -8.66 17.49 -12.55
CA ARG A 146 -10.05 17.19 -12.93
C ARG A 146 -10.51 18.07 -14.09
N GLN A 147 -10.27 19.37 -14.01
CA GLN A 147 -10.68 20.30 -15.06
C GLN A 147 -9.98 20.00 -16.39
N SER A 148 -8.68 19.70 -16.36
CA SER A 148 -7.92 19.29 -17.55
C SER A 148 -8.48 17.99 -18.14
N PHE A 149 -8.76 16.99 -17.30
CA PHE A 149 -9.35 15.74 -17.75
C PHE A 149 -10.76 15.90 -18.34
N GLU A 150 -11.60 16.76 -17.75
CA GLU A 150 -12.92 17.10 -18.29
C GLU A 150 -12.80 17.72 -19.70
N SER A 151 -11.82 18.60 -19.93
CA SER A 151 -11.52 19.17 -21.25
C SER A 151 -11.10 18.09 -22.26
N ILE A 152 -10.18 17.20 -21.86
CA ILE A 152 -9.73 16.05 -22.68
C ILE A 152 -10.92 15.18 -23.08
N SER A 153 -11.78 14.83 -22.12
CA SER A 153 -12.94 13.98 -22.34
C SER A 153 -13.98 14.65 -23.25
N GLN A 154 -14.21 15.95 -23.07
CA GLN A 154 -15.08 16.73 -23.94
C GLN A 154 -14.55 16.77 -25.38
N GLY A 155 -13.24 16.96 -25.56
CA GLY A 155 -12.59 16.92 -26.88
C GLY A 155 -12.78 15.57 -27.58
N GLN A 156 -12.55 14.45 -26.87
CA GLN A 156 -12.78 13.11 -27.41
C GLN A 156 -14.26 12.88 -27.79
N THR A 157 -15.18 13.41 -27.00
CA THR A 157 -16.62 13.35 -27.28
C THR A 157 -16.97 14.14 -28.54
N GLN A 158 -16.43 15.34 -28.72
CA GLN A 158 -16.63 16.14 -29.95
C GLN A 158 -16.05 15.44 -31.17
N ILE A 159 -14.85 14.85 -31.08
CA ILE A 159 -14.23 14.10 -32.18
C ILE A 159 -15.12 12.91 -32.60
N SER A 160 -15.62 12.15 -31.64
CA SER A 160 -16.42 10.95 -31.92
C SER A 160 -17.84 11.26 -32.38
N ALA A 161 -18.51 12.26 -31.78
CA ALA A 161 -19.91 12.57 -32.04
C ALA A 161 -20.13 13.54 -33.22
N GLU A 162 -19.23 14.50 -33.44
CA GLU A 162 -19.44 15.58 -34.40
C GLU A 162 -18.53 15.46 -35.62
N VAL A 163 -17.24 15.14 -35.43
CA VAL A 163 -16.24 15.16 -36.51
C VAL A 163 -16.18 13.84 -37.27
N THR A 164 -16.07 12.73 -36.55
CA THR A 164 -15.92 11.38 -37.11
C THR A 164 -17.04 11.01 -38.09
N PRO A 165 -18.34 11.25 -37.79
CA PRO A 165 -19.41 10.94 -38.73
C PRO A 165 -19.32 11.71 -40.05
N ILE A 166 -18.80 12.95 -40.03
CA ILE A 166 -18.61 13.75 -41.24
C ILE A 166 -17.47 13.16 -42.07
N LEU A 167 -16.30 12.93 -41.47
CA LEU A 167 -15.15 12.38 -42.17
C LEU A 167 -15.43 11.00 -42.78
N ASP A 168 -16.17 10.15 -42.08
CA ASP A 168 -16.49 8.81 -42.56
C ASP A 168 -17.57 8.85 -43.65
N ARG A 169 -18.70 9.52 -43.39
CA ARG A 169 -19.84 9.52 -44.33
C ARG A 169 -19.60 10.41 -45.54
N VAL A 170 -19.25 11.67 -45.33
CA VAL A 170 -18.99 12.63 -46.42
C VAL A 170 -17.77 12.18 -47.19
N GLY A 171 -16.76 11.62 -46.51
CA GLY A 171 -15.60 11.07 -47.20
C GLY A 171 -15.96 9.96 -48.20
N VAL A 172 -16.78 8.98 -47.81
CA VAL A 172 -17.25 7.96 -48.77
C VAL A 172 -18.05 8.58 -49.91
N GLN A 173 -18.88 9.59 -49.62
CA GLN A 173 -19.71 10.24 -50.63
C GLN A 173 -18.88 10.97 -51.69
N ILE A 174 -17.83 11.69 -51.30
CA ILE A 174 -16.93 12.39 -52.24
C ILE A 174 -16.32 11.40 -53.23
N GLY A 175 -15.70 10.32 -52.72
CA GLY A 175 -15.10 9.29 -53.57
C GLY A 175 -16.11 8.68 -54.55
N ASN A 176 -17.29 8.29 -54.06
CA ASN A 176 -18.34 7.70 -54.91
C ASN A 176 -18.92 8.68 -55.94
N ARG A 177 -18.98 9.98 -55.64
CA ARG A 177 -19.42 11.01 -56.58
C ARG A 177 -18.35 11.26 -57.65
N LEU A 178 -17.08 11.40 -57.25
CA LEU A 178 -15.97 11.55 -58.19
C LEU A 178 -15.82 10.34 -59.12
N THR A 179 -15.92 9.11 -58.62
CA THR A 179 -15.91 7.90 -59.47
C THR A 179 -17.05 7.89 -60.48
N ARG A 180 -18.28 8.16 -60.04
CA ARG A 180 -19.42 8.26 -60.96
C ARG A 180 -19.25 9.40 -61.96
N PHE A 181 -18.64 10.51 -61.55
CA PHE A 181 -18.35 11.62 -62.46
C PHE A 181 -17.38 11.17 -63.54
N VAL A 182 -16.29 10.47 -63.20
CA VAL A 182 -15.33 9.90 -64.16
C VAL A 182 -16.03 8.98 -65.15
N GLU A 183 -16.86 8.05 -64.69
CA GLU A 183 -17.61 7.11 -65.53
C GLU A 183 -18.57 7.82 -66.50
N ARG A 184 -19.36 8.78 -66.00
CA ARG A 184 -20.37 9.49 -66.80
C ARG A 184 -19.75 10.43 -67.83
N SER A 185 -18.72 11.18 -67.44
CA SER A 185 -18.00 12.07 -68.36
C SER A 185 -17.27 11.27 -69.45
N PHE A 186 -16.68 10.12 -69.11
CA PHE A 186 -16.06 9.23 -70.09
C PHE A 186 -17.08 8.66 -71.07
N ALA A 187 -18.22 8.17 -70.58
CA ALA A 187 -19.31 7.65 -71.42
C ALA A 187 -19.96 8.72 -72.31
N ALA A 188 -19.91 9.99 -71.90
CA ALA A 188 -20.37 11.14 -72.68
C ALA A 188 -19.30 11.69 -73.65
N GLU A 189 -18.14 11.03 -73.76
CA GLU A 189 -16.97 11.47 -74.56
C GLU A 189 -16.40 12.84 -74.14
N ASP A 190 -16.69 13.28 -72.90
CA ASP A 190 -16.12 14.49 -72.29
C ASP A 190 -14.81 14.16 -71.55
N TYR A 191 -13.78 13.89 -72.34
CA TYR A 191 -12.45 13.53 -71.83
C TYR A 191 -11.79 14.60 -70.95
N PRO A 192 -11.90 15.92 -71.24
CA PRO A 192 -11.38 16.95 -70.34
C PRO A 192 -11.98 16.88 -68.93
N ALA A 193 -13.30 16.74 -68.81
CA ALA A 193 -13.95 16.62 -67.51
C ALA A 193 -13.62 15.29 -66.82
N SER A 194 -13.54 14.18 -67.58
CA SER A 194 -13.13 12.87 -67.07
C SER A 194 -11.71 12.88 -66.49
N LEU A 195 -10.76 13.54 -67.17
CA LEU A 195 -9.40 13.70 -66.69
C LEU A 195 -9.34 14.57 -65.43
N ALA A 196 -10.09 15.67 -65.39
CA ALA A 196 -10.16 16.55 -64.22
C ALA A 196 -10.75 15.81 -63.01
N ALA A 197 -11.83 15.05 -63.21
CA ALA A 197 -12.45 14.23 -62.17
C ALA A 197 -11.51 13.12 -61.67
N THR A 198 -10.73 12.51 -62.57
CA THR A 198 -9.74 11.49 -62.20
C THR A 198 -8.61 12.07 -61.33
N ARG A 199 -8.12 13.26 -61.66
CA ARG A 199 -7.12 13.96 -60.84
C ARG A 199 -7.67 14.35 -59.48
N ALA A 200 -8.89 14.87 -59.44
CA ALA A 200 -9.58 15.16 -58.18
C ALA A 200 -9.73 13.88 -57.34
N LEU A 201 -10.10 12.74 -57.94
CA LEU A 201 -10.20 11.47 -57.23
C LEU A 201 -8.86 10.99 -56.65
N ASP A 202 -7.76 11.16 -57.37
CA ASP A 202 -6.41 10.80 -56.90
C ASP A 202 -5.98 11.65 -55.70
N PHE A 203 -6.06 12.98 -55.81
CA PHE A 203 -5.72 13.87 -54.69
C PHE A 203 -6.64 13.68 -53.49
N TYR A 204 -7.94 13.50 -53.72
CA TYR A 204 -8.90 13.19 -52.67
C TYR A 204 -8.55 11.87 -51.94
N SER A 205 -8.22 10.81 -52.67
CA SER A 205 -7.87 9.52 -52.08
C SER A 205 -6.61 9.61 -51.22
N LYS A 206 -5.59 10.35 -51.69
CA LYS A 206 -4.36 10.61 -50.91
C LYS A 206 -4.65 11.44 -49.67
N ALA A 207 -5.40 12.54 -49.80
CA ALA A 207 -5.83 13.36 -48.67
C ALA A 207 -6.57 12.53 -47.62
N ARG A 208 -7.52 11.70 -48.04
CA ARG A 208 -8.30 10.85 -47.14
C ARG A 208 -7.44 9.81 -46.42
N ILE A 209 -6.48 9.21 -47.11
CA ILE A 209 -5.51 8.28 -46.50
C ILE A 209 -4.74 9.00 -45.40
N ASP A 210 -4.21 10.18 -45.68
CA ASP A 210 -3.43 10.96 -44.71
C ASP A 210 -4.29 11.46 -43.52
N VAL A 211 -5.53 11.90 -43.76
CA VAL A 211 -6.47 12.26 -42.69
C VAL A 211 -6.74 11.07 -41.76
N ASN A 212 -6.96 9.87 -42.34
CA ASN A 212 -7.15 8.66 -41.54
C ASN A 212 -5.86 8.20 -40.85
N ARG A 213 -4.70 8.37 -41.49
CA ARG A 213 -3.40 8.11 -40.86
C ARG A 213 -3.24 8.98 -39.61
N TYR A 214 -3.46 10.29 -39.74
CA TYR A 214 -3.43 11.21 -38.60
C TYR A 214 -4.43 10.82 -37.48
N ARG A 215 -5.65 10.41 -37.83
CA ARG A 215 -6.64 9.95 -36.83
C ARG A 215 -6.18 8.75 -36.02
N ILE A 216 -5.43 7.85 -36.64
CA ILE A 216 -4.97 6.60 -36.02
C ILE A 216 -3.65 6.81 -35.29
N THR A 217 -2.71 7.55 -35.88
CA THR A 217 -1.32 7.63 -35.40
C THR A 217 -0.97 8.96 -34.73
N GLY A 218 -1.74 10.02 -34.96
CA GLY A 218 -1.43 11.38 -34.49
C GLY A 218 -0.25 12.05 -35.21
N GLU A 219 0.28 11.46 -36.29
CA GLU A 219 1.48 11.97 -36.98
C GLU A 219 1.27 13.35 -37.62
N GLU A 220 2.06 14.35 -37.23
CA GLU A 220 2.06 15.69 -37.84
C GLU A 220 2.40 15.67 -39.35
N GLU A 221 3.23 14.73 -39.81
CA GLU A 221 3.57 14.61 -41.24
C GLU A 221 2.33 14.26 -42.08
N ALA A 222 1.41 13.45 -41.54
CA ALA A 222 0.15 13.15 -42.18
C ALA A 222 -0.72 14.41 -42.32
N VAL A 223 -0.69 15.33 -41.35
CA VAL A 223 -1.41 16.60 -41.43
C VAL A 223 -0.89 17.46 -42.59
N LEU A 224 0.43 17.58 -42.71
CA LEU A 224 1.07 18.35 -43.78
C LEU A 224 0.77 17.77 -45.17
N SER A 225 0.83 16.44 -45.29
CA SER A 225 0.51 15.73 -46.54
C SER A 225 -0.97 15.85 -46.90
N ALA A 226 -1.88 15.65 -45.92
CA ALA A 226 -3.32 15.84 -46.11
C ALA A 226 -3.65 17.25 -46.60
N ARG A 227 -3.09 18.28 -45.96
CA ARG A 227 -3.33 19.69 -46.36
C ARG A 227 -2.82 20.00 -47.76
N ARG A 228 -1.67 19.47 -48.15
CA ARG A 228 -1.16 19.62 -49.53
C ARG A 228 -2.11 18.97 -50.53
N ASN A 229 -2.51 17.73 -50.29
CA ASN A 229 -3.43 17.01 -51.17
C ASN A 229 -4.82 17.66 -51.25
N LEU A 230 -5.30 18.27 -50.16
CA LEU A 230 -6.58 19.02 -50.17
C LEU A 230 -6.49 20.32 -50.98
N LEU A 231 -5.35 21.00 -50.97
CA LEU A 231 -5.11 22.16 -51.84
C LEU A 231 -5.03 21.76 -53.32
N ASP A 232 -4.32 20.67 -53.63
CA ASP A 232 -4.24 20.15 -55.01
C ASP A 232 -5.60 19.62 -55.51
N LEU A 233 -6.41 19.08 -54.59
CA LEU A 233 -7.79 18.70 -54.85
C LEU A 233 -8.65 19.93 -55.19
N GLU A 234 -8.52 21.02 -54.45
CA GLU A 234 -9.25 22.27 -54.71
C GLU A 234 -8.97 22.81 -56.12
N ASP A 235 -7.70 22.86 -56.53
CA ASP A 235 -7.32 23.25 -57.90
C ASP A 235 -7.90 22.29 -58.96
N SER A 236 -7.89 20.98 -58.67
CA SER A 236 -8.46 19.97 -59.57
C SER A 236 -9.98 20.08 -59.69
N LEU A 237 -10.68 20.44 -58.61
CA LEU A 237 -12.13 20.65 -58.59
C LEU A 237 -12.54 21.93 -59.32
N ASN A 238 -11.76 23.00 -59.24
CA ASN A 238 -12.00 24.21 -60.03
C ASN A 238 -11.91 23.92 -61.52
N ARG A 239 -10.89 23.17 -61.95
CA ARG A 239 -10.76 22.73 -63.36
C ARG A 239 -11.88 21.78 -63.78
N LEU A 240 -12.33 20.92 -62.87
CA LEU A 240 -13.48 20.03 -63.10
C LEU A 240 -14.76 20.86 -63.32
N PHE A 241 -14.98 21.87 -62.50
CA PHE A 241 -16.14 22.76 -62.61
C PHE A 241 -16.14 23.51 -63.95
N GLU A 242 -15.00 24.07 -64.35
CA GLU A 242 -14.83 24.72 -65.66
C GLU A 242 -15.06 23.76 -66.83
N ALA A 243 -14.54 22.53 -66.74
CA ALA A 243 -14.71 21.52 -67.78
C ALA A 243 -16.15 20.98 -67.86
N ALA A 244 -16.87 20.97 -66.74
CA ALA A 244 -18.27 20.57 -66.68
C ALA A 244 -19.23 21.62 -67.26
N ASP A 245 -18.76 22.85 -67.50
CA ASP A 245 -19.57 23.93 -68.06
C ASP A 245 -19.95 23.62 -69.50
N GLY A 246 -21.25 23.40 -69.73
CA GLY A 246 -21.81 22.98 -71.03
C GLY A 246 -22.21 21.50 -71.14
N THR A 247 -21.91 20.64 -70.17
CA THR A 247 -22.21 19.18 -70.23
C THR A 247 -23.36 18.72 -69.31
N GLY A 248 -24.01 19.65 -68.62
CA GLY A 248 -25.11 19.35 -67.70
C GLY A 248 -24.68 18.70 -66.37
N LEU A 249 -23.38 18.52 -66.16
CA LEU A 249 -22.79 17.94 -64.95
C LEU A 249 -22.35 18.98 -63.91
N VAL A 250 -22.51 20.28 -64.19
CA VAL A 250 -22.13 21.39 -63.28
C VAL A 250 -22.73 21.21 -61.88
N SER A 251 -24.01 20.83 -61.78
CA SER A 251 -24.66 20.61 -60.47
C SER A 251 -24.04 19.44 -59.69
N GLU A 252 -23.49 18.44 -60.37
CA GLU A 252 -22.82 17.31 -59.74
C GLU A 252 -21.41 17.71 -59.28
N ALA A 253 -20.69 18.50 -60.08
CA ALA A 253 -19.39 19.08 -59.71
C ALA A 253 -19.53 20.01 -58.49
N ASP A 254 -20.55 20.88 -58.48
CA ASP A 254 -20.84 21.79 -57.36
C ASP A 254 -21.15 21.03 -56.06
N SER A 255 -21.91 19.93 -56.18
CA SER A 255 -22.22 19.05 -55.04
C SER A 255 -20.97 18.35 -54.47
N VAL A 256 -19.98 18.04 -55.31
CA VAL A 256 -18.69 17.49 -54.85
C VAL A 256 -17.87 18.55 -54.13
N ILE A 257 -17.83 19.78 -54.66
CA ILE A 257 -17.13 20.91 -54.03
C ILE A 257 -17.72 21.18 -52.64
N GLU A 258 -19.04 21.22 -52.51
CA GLU A 258 -19.71 21.42 -51.21
C GLU A 258 -19.33 20.33 -50.19
N ASP A 259 -19.32 19.06 -50.61
CA ASP A 259 -18.91 17.96 -49.74
C ASP A 259 -17.43 18.06 -49.34
N VAL A 260 -16.55 18.46 -50.26
CA VAL A 260 -15.11 18.65 -49.97
C VAL A 260 -14.88 19.82 -49.01
N VAL A 261 -15.62 20.92 -49.13
CA VAL A 261 -15.58 22.03 -48.16
C VAL A 261 -16.01 21.54 -46.78
N ARG A 262 -17.08 20.74 -46.69
CA ARG A 262 -17.54 20.16 -45.43
C ARG A 262 -16.53 19.18 -44.84
N TYR A 263 -15.87 18.39 -45.68
CA TYR A 263 -14.83 17.46 -45.26
C TYR A 263 -13.58 18.18 -44.75
N ASP A 264 -13.11 19.22 -45.46
CA ASP A 264 -11.96 20.03 -45.03
C ASP A 264 -12.24 20.78 -43.72
N ALA A 265 -13.45 21.32 -43.56
CA ALA A 265 -13.88 21.95 -42.31
C ALA A 265 -13.90 20.95 -41.13
N ALA A 266 -14.38 19.73 -41.34
CA ALA A 266 -14.34 18.68 -40.33
C ALA A 266 -12.90 18.27 -39.98
N PHE A 267 -12.01 18.20 -40.98
CA PHE A 267 -10.59 17.93 -40.74
C PHE A 267 -9.91 19.09 -40.00
N ALA A 268 -10.22 20.35 -40.33
CA ALA A 268 -9.75 21.50 -39.57
C ALA A 268 -10.19 21.46 -38.11
N ARG A 269 -11.45 21.09 -37.86
CA ARG A 269 -12.00 20.94 -36.51
C ARG A 269 -11.34 19.79 -35.75
N LEU A 270 -11.04 18.67 -36.42
CA LEU A 270 -10.26 17.57 -35.84
C LEU A 270 -8.91 18.08 -35.32
N LEU A 271 -8.17 18.82 -36.13
CA LEU A 271 -6.84 19.34 -35.77
C LEU A 271 -6.90 20.31 -34.59
N GLU A 272 -7.91 21.18 -34.56
CA GLU A 272 -8.13 22.11 -33.45
C GLU A 272 -8.37 21.37 -32.14
N ILE A 273 -9.30 20.41 -32.12
CA ILE A 273 -9.64 19.65 -30.92
C ILE A 273 -8.45 18.78 -30.49
N SER A 274 -7.79 18.09 -31.42
CA SER A 274 -6.64 17.25 -31.11
C SER A 274 -5.50 18.07 -30.51
N ARG A 275 -5.20 19.26 -31.02
CA ARG A 275 -4.15 20.13 -30.45
C ARG A 275 -4.46 20.60 -29.05
N GLN A 276 -5.72 21.02 -28.79
CA GLN A 276 -6.13 21.41 -27.44
C GLN A 276 -6.02 20.21 -26.49
N ARG A 277 -6.56 19.05 -26.91
CA ARG A 277 -6.47 17.81 -26.14
C ARG A 277 -5.02 17.44 -25.83
N ASP A 278 -4.12 17.50 -26.81
CA ASP A 278 -2.72 17.12 -26.62
C ASP A 278 -2.00 18.09 -25.68
N ALA A 279 -2.35 19.38 -25.71
CA ALA A 279 -1.89 20.38 -24.74
C ALA A 279 -2.40 20.08 -23.32
N ASP A 280 -3.69 19.76 -23.17
CA ASP A 280 -4.29 19.41 -21.88
C ASP A 280 -3.69 18.11 -21.32
N VAL A 281 -3.40 17.12 -22.19
CA VAL A 281 -2.74 15.86 -21.82
C VAL A 281 -1.31 16.11 -21.34
N SER A 282 -0.55 16.96 -22.05
CA SER A 282 0.81 17.35 -21.63
C SER A 282 0.76 18.11 -20.30
N GLU A 283 -0.18 19.05 -20.11
CA GLU A 283 -0.36 19.74 -18.83
C GLU A 283 -0.68 18.77 -17.69
N LEU A 284 -1.59 17.82 -17.91
CA LEU A 284 -1.98 16.81 -16.91
C LEU A 284 -0.79 15.90 -16.53
N ILE A 285 -0.04 15.39 -17.51
CA ILE A 285 0.98 14.36 -17.30
C ILE A 285 2.34 14.96 -16.91
N GLU A 286 2.74 16.08 -17.53
CA GLU A 286 4.08 16.64 -17.40
C GLU A 286 4.17 17.77 -16.36
N VAL A 287 3.04 18.38 -16.00
CA VAL A 287 3.00 19.51 -15.05
C VAL A 287 2.23 19.14 -13.80
N LEU A 288 0.90 18.96 -13.91
CA LEU A 288 0.02 18.81 -12.75
C LEU A 288 0.34 17.56 -11.94
N GLY A 289 0.53 16.41 -12.61
CA GLY A 289 0.81 15.17 -11.91
C GLY A 289 2.12 15.15 -11.12
N PRO A 290 3.26 15.53 -11.73
CA PRO A 290 4.53 15.69 -11.01
C PRO A 290 4.46 16.75 -9.91
N GLU A 291 3.74 17.86 -10.12
CA GLU A 291 3.58 18.89 -9.10
C GLU A 291 2.77 18.39 -7.90
N PHE A 292 1.69 17.63 -8.15
CA PHE A 292 0.90 16.96 -7.13
C PHE A 292 1.76 15.95 -6.35
N GLU A 293 2.48 15.06 -7.04
CA GLU A 293 3.36 14.07 -6.40
C GLU A 293 4.42 14.75 -5.53
N SER A 294 5.05 15.82 -6.03
CA SER A 294 6.04 16.59 -5.27
C SER A 294 5.42 17.24 -4.02
N THR A 295 4.17 17.70 -4.11
CA THR A 295 3.46 18.36 -3.01
C THR A 295 2.99 17.33 -1.98
N ALA A 296 2.51 16.18 -2.43
CA ALA A 296 2.16 15.04 -1.59
C ALA A 296 3.38 14.50 -0.84
N ALA A 297 4.54 14.40 -1.50
CA ALA A 297 5.80 14.01 -0.86
C ALA A 297 6.21 15.00 0.24
N ARG A 298 6.16 16.32 -0.04
CA ARG A 298 6.42 17.35 0.98
C ARG A 298 5.44 17.28 2.16
N ALA A 299 4.15 17.06 1.88
CA ALA A 299 3.14 16.90 2.91
C ALA A 299 3.42 15.65 3.78
N ASN A 300 3.77 14.52 3.16
CA ASN A 300 4.09 13.29 3.86
C ASN A 300 5.36 13.39 4.69
N ASP A 301 6.42 14.05 4.19
CA ASP A 301 7.65 14.32 4.94
C ASP A 301 7.36 15.18 6.18
N ARG A 302 6.53 16.22 6.03
CA ARG A 302 6.12 17.08 7.15
C ARG A 302 5.23 16.33 8.14
N ALA A 303 4.30 15.51 7.66
CA ALA A 303 3.47 14.65 8.51
C ALA A 303 4.34 13.67 9.31
N THR A 304 5.34 13.07 8.69
CA THR A 304 6.31 12.17 9.33
C THR A 304 7.17 12.91 10.36
N ALA A 305 7.62 14.13 10.06
CA ALA A 305 8.35 14.96 11.02
C ALA A 305 7.49 15.33 12.24
N LEU A 306 6.22 15.68 12.04
CA LEU A 306 5.26 15.94 13.11
C LEU A 306 4.98 14.66 13.92
N LEU A 307 4.87 13.51 13.28
CA LEU A 307 4.68 12.23 13.95
C LEU A 307 5.89 11.89 14.84
N ASN A 308 7.10 12.11 14.34
CA ASN A 308 8.34 11.92 15.10
C ASN A 308 8.41 12.87 16.30
N ALA A 309 8.01 14.13 16.14
CA ALA A 309 7.94 15.09 17.25
C ALA A 309 6.88 14.68 18.29
N ALA A 310 5.69 14.28 17.85
CA ALA A 310 4.59 13.85 18.73
C ALA A 310 4.94 12.57 19.48
N THR A 311 5.57 11.60 18.83
CA THR A 311 6.04 10.35 19.46
C THR A 311 7.13 10.63 20.49
N GLN A 312 8.10 11.51 20.18
CA GLN A 312 9.09 11.95 21.17
C GLN A 312 8.44 12.63 22.38
N ASN A 313 7.48 13.54 22.15
CA ASN A 313 6.72 14.18 23.24
C ASN A 313 5.94 13.18 24.08
N ALA A 314 5.31 12.18 23.46
CA ALA A 314 4.61 11.11 24.15
C ALA A 314 5.57 10.26 25.00
N LEU A 315 6.73 9.89 24.47
CA LEU A 315 7.77 9.16 25.21
C LEU A 315 8.30 9.98 26.40
N ILE A 316 8.55 11.28 26.22
CA ILE A 316 8.97 12.17 27.31
C ILE A 316 7.90 12.23 28.40
N ASN A 317 6.63 12.44 28.04
CA ASN A 317 5.53 12.47 29.00
C ASN A 317 5.38 11.12 29.72
N MET A 318 5.49 10.00 29.01
CA MET A 318 5.44 8.65 29.60
C MET A 318 6.59 8.42 30.60
N ARG A 319 7.81 8.88 30.29
CA ARG A 319 8.95 8.84 31.23
C ARG A 319 8.72 9.70 32.47
N TRP A 320 8.14 10.89 32.33
CA TRP A 320 7.76 11.73 33.47
C TRP A 320 6.69 11.07 34.34
N THR A 321 5.68 10.44 33.74
CA THR A 321 4.64 9.70 34.47
C THR A 321 5.25 8.51 35.23
N LEU A 322 6.17 7.76 34.62
CA LEU A 322 6.90 6.68 35.30
C LEU A 322 7.77 7.20 36.46
N ALA A 323 8.50 8.30 36.24
CA ALA A 323 9.32 8.92 37.29
C ALA A 323 8.45 9.43 38.46
N ALA A 324 7.29 10.03 38.18
CA ALA A 324 6.34 10.46 39.20
C ALA A 324 5.82 9.26 40.01
N LEU A 325 5.50 8.13 39.37
CA LEU A 325 5.11 6.89 40.05
C LEU A 325 6.21 6.37 40.99
N ILE A 326 7.47 6.35 40.54
CA ILE A 326 8.61 5.90 41.36
C ILE A 326 8.83 6.83 42.56
N VAL A 327 8.81 8.15 42.34
CA VAL A 327 8.98 9.15 43.42
C VAL A 327 7.84 9.04 44.44
N LEU A 328 6.59 8.87 43.98
CA LEU A 328 5.44 8.67 44.86
C LEU A 328 5.54 7.38 45.67
N ALA A 329 6.01 6.28 45.07
CA ALA A 329 6.27 5.03 45.78
C ALA A 329 7.34 5.21 46.87
N LEU A 330 8.46 5.89 46.54
CA LEU A 330 9.52 6.19 47.50
C LEU A 330 9.05 7.11 48.64
N LEU A 331 8.29 8.15 48.34
CA LEU A 331 7.73 9.06 49.34
C LEU A 331 6.73 8.35 50.25
N SER A 332 5.95 7.40 49.72
CA SER A 332 5.03 6.56 50.51
C SER A 332 5.79 5.67 51.50
N VAL A 333 6.91 5.08 51.06
CA VAL A 333 7.80 4.30 51.95
C VAL A 333 8.42 5.19 53.03
N ILE A 334 8.90 6.39 52.68
CA ILE A 334 9.46 7.35 53.64
C ILE A 334 8.40 7.79 54.65
N ALA A 335 7.18 8.09 54.20
CA ALA A 335 6.07 8.46 55.06
C ALA A 335 5.71 7.33 56.04
N ALA A 336 5.70 6.07 55.58
CA ALA A 336 5.48 4.90 56.44
C ALA A 336 6.60 4.76 57.50
N LEU A 337 7.87 4.95 57.12
CA LEU A 337 9.01 4.89 58.03
C LEU A 337 8.99 6.02 59.08
N LEU A 338 8.64 7.25 58.68
CA LEU A 338 8.51 8.40 59.58
C LEU A 338 7.32 8.24 60.54
N GLY A 339 6.17 7.74 60.04
CA GLY A 339 5.01 7.42 60.87
C GLY A 339 5.34 6.38 61.94
N HIS A 340 6.05 5.32 61.57
CA HIS A 340 6.53 4.29 62.50
C HIS A 340 7.47 4.84 63.57
N ALA A 341 8.42 5.70 63.17
CA ALA A 341 9.35 6.35 64.10
C ALA A 341 8.65 7.32 65.07
N GLY A 342 7.68 8.11 64.57
CA GLY A 342 6.89 9.04 65.38
C GLY A 342 6.02 8.34 66.43
N ALA A 343 5.35 7.24 66.05
CA ALA A 343 4.53 6.44 66.97
C ALA A 343 5.35 5.88 68.14
N ARG A 344 6.59 5.44 67.89
CA ARG A 344 7.49 4.92 68.93
C ARG A 344 7.91 5.96 69.96
N MET A 345 8.22 7.18 69.53
CA MET A 345 8.78 8.23 70.39
C MET A 345 7.71 9.03 71.17
N LEU A 346 6.58 9.34 70.53
CA LEU A 346 5.54 10.18 71.16
C LEU A 346 4.65 9.43 72.16
N VAL A 347 4.47 8.12 71.98
CA VAL A 347 3.58 7.30 72.81
C VAL A 347 4.35 6.24 73.60
N GLY A 348 5.34 5.57 73.00
CA GLY A 348 5.99 4.41 73.60
C GLY A 348 6.95 4.72 74.76
N GLU A 349 7.83 5.71 74.60
CA GLU A 349 8.90 5.98 75.57
C GLU A 349 8.43 6.66 76.89
N PRO A 350 7.49 7.64 76.87
CA PRO A 350 6.99 8.27 78.09
C PRO A 350 6.14 7.34 78.97
N PHE A 351 5.36 6.44 78.35
CA PHE A 351 4.53 5.47 79.06
C PHE A 351 5.38 4.47 79.87
N LEU A 352 6.48 4.00 79.29
CA LEU A 352 7.41 3.09 79.96
C LEU A 352 8.10 3.75 81.17
N ARG A 353 8.44 5.04 81.10
CA ARG A 353 9.03 5.79 82.23
C ARG A 353 8.02 6.07 83.36
N LEU A 354 6.75 6.28 83.02
CA LEU A 354 5.66 6.47 83.99
C LEU A 354 5.34 5.16 84.73
N ALA A 355 5.37 4.04 84.01
CA ALA A 355 5.24 2.69 84.59
C ALA A 355 6.40 2.37 85.56
N ASP A 356 7.64 2.71 85.19
CA ASP A 356 8.83 2.48 86.01
C ASP A 356 8.82 3.33 87.31
N THR A 357 8.33 4.57 87.24
CA THR A 357 8.19 5.47 88.39
C THR A 357 7.13 4.98 89.39
N MET A 358 6.01 4.43 88.90
CA MET A 358 4.98 3.80 89.75
C MET A 358 5.53 2.56 90.49
N MET A 359 6.36 1.76 89.83
CA MET A 359 7.04 0.61 90.42
C MET A 359 8.04 1.00 91.52
N HIS A 360 8.69 2.16 91.38
CA HIS A 360 9.57 2.72 92.39
C HIS A 360 8.82 3.29 93.62
N LEU A 361 7.63 3.86 93.44
CA LEU A 361 6.78 4.33 94.55
C LEU A 361 6.19 3.17 95.36
N ALA A 362 5.77 2.10 94.68
CA ALA A 362 5.24 0.88 95.30
C ALA A 362 6.28 0.10 96.13
N SER A 363 7.58 0.33 95.90
CA SER A 363 8.68 -0.34 96.61
C SER A 363 9.21 0.42 97.84
N GLY A 364 8.50 1.46 98.30
CA GLY A 364 8.74 2.10 99.60
C GLY A 364 9.89 3.12 99.64
N ARG A 365 10.48 3.48 98.50
CA ARG A 365 11.41 4.61 98.38
C ARG A 365 10.62 5.92 98.24
N LYS A 366 10.72 6.80 99.24
CA LYS A 366 9.92 8.05 99.35
C LYS A 366 10.70 9.31 98.93
N ASP A 367 11.91 9.12 98.46
CA ASP A 367 12.94 10.12 98.15
C ASP A 367 13.09 10.32 96.63
N ILE A 368 11.97 10.22 95.90
CA ILE A 368 11.91 10.49 94.47
C ILE A 368 11.40 11.90 94.27
N ARG A 369 12.25 12.81 93.76
CA ARG A 369 11.80 14.11 93.27
C ARG A 369 11.01 13.88 91.98
N LEU A 370 9.68 13.92 92.09
CA LEU A 370 8.83 14.14 90.94
C LEU A 370 9.09 15.57 90.47
N GLU A 371 9.83 15.73 89.38
CA GLU A 371 9.78 16.99 88.62
C GLU A 371 8.32 17.16 88.22
N THR A 372 7.63 18.13 88.82
CA THR A 372 6.31 18.55 88.37
C THR A 372 6.47 19.04 86.95
N SER A 373 6.25 18.14 86.01
CA SER A 373 6.23 18.49 84.61
C SER A 373 5.03 19.43 84.44
N ASP A 374 5.29 20.65 83.98
CA ASP A 374 4.29 21.69 83.66
C ASP A 374 3.39 21.29 82.46
N ARG A 375 3.30 19.99 82.18
CA ARG A 375 2.56 19.37 81.09
C ARG A 375 1.06 19.39 81.40
N LYS A 376 0.30 19.93 80.46
CA LYS A 376 -1.16 20.05 80.52
C LYS A 376 -1.90 18.92 79.80
N ASP A 377 -1.18 17.93 79.26
CA ASP A 377 -1.72 16.78 78.53
C ASP A 377 -2.15 15.62 79.45
N GLU A 378 -2.69 14.55 78.87
CA GLU A 378 -3.23 13.38 79.60
C GLU A 378 -2.17 12.69 80.48
N LEU A 379 -0.89 12.72 80.06
CA LEU A 379 0.24 12.20 80.82
C LEU A 379 0.57 13.10 82.03
N GLY A 380 0.42 14.42 81.89
CA GLY A 380 0.49 15.35 83.02
C GLY A 380 -0.65 15.17 84.05
N GLN A 381 -1.85 14.77 83.63
CA GLN A 381 -2.94 14.42 84.56
C GLN A 381 -2.63 13.15 85.36
N MET A 382 -2.01 12.13 84.75
CA MET A 382 -1.57 10.92 85.45
C MET A 382 -0.46 11.20 86.47
N VAL A 383 0.51 12.07 86.15
CA VAL A 383 1.56 12.50 87.10
C VAL A 383 0.98 13.27 88.30
N ARG A 384 -0.07 14.07 88.09
CA ARG A 384 -0.79 14.76 89.19
C ARG A 384 -1.61 13.80 90.07
N ALA A 385 -2.18 12.73 89.50
CA ALA A 385 -2.86 11.70 90.28
C ALA A 385 -1.91 10.90 91.19
N VAL A 386 -0.65 10.70 90.76
CA VAL A 386 0.42 10.07 91.56
C VAL A 386 0.87 10.98 92.72
N ALA A 387 0.83 12.31 92.55
CA ALA A 387 1.14 13.26 93.62
C ALA A 387 0.10 13.26 94.77
N VAL A 388 -1.18 13.01 94.48
CA VAL A 388 -2.26 12.90 95.50
C VAL A 388 -2.11 11.62 96.35
N PHE A 389 -1.49 10.57 95.80
CA PHE A 389 -1.18 9.34 96.55
C PHE A 389 -0.03 9.52 97.55
N GLN A 390 0.86 10.49 97.31
CA GLN A 390 1.96 10.84 98.24
C GLN A 390 1.44 11.59 99.48
N GLU A 391 0.33 12.33 99.34
CA GLU A 391 -0.22 13.22 100.38
C GLU A 391 -1.03 12.46 101.46
N ASN A 392 -1.65 11.32 101.11
CA ASN A 392 -2.47 10.53 102.04
C ASN A 392 -1.71 9.52 102.93
N ALA A 393 -0.37 9.51 102.88
CA ALA A 393 0.46 8.57 103.63
C ALA A 393 0.95 9.09 105.01
N LEU A 394 0.41 10.20 105.51
CA LEU A 394 0.88 10.92 106.71
C LEU A 394 -0.15 11.00 107.87
N GLU A 395 -1.24 10.22 107.87
CA GLU A 395 -2.26 10.23 108.95
C GLU A 395 -2.30 8.93 109.78
N VAL A 396 -1.25 8.09 109.73
CA VAL A 396 -1.21 6.79 110.45
C VAL A 396 -0.25 6.82 111.66
N GLU A 397 0.17 8.00 112.08
CA GLU A 397 1.16 8.21 113.16
C GLU A 397 0.54 8.68 114.49
N LYS A 398 -0.71 8.27 114.82
CA LYS A 398 -1.34 8.56 116.12
C LYS A 398 -1.81 7.37 116.95
N GLN A 399 -1.55 6.13 116.52
CA GLN A 399 -1.91 4.94 117.32
C GLN A 399 -0.75 3.93 117.47
N ARG A 400 0.47 4.45 117.65
CA ARG A 400 1.65 3.68 118.09
C ARG A 400 1.91 3.84 119.58
N GLU A 401 0.97 3.43 120.43
CA GLU A 401 1.23 3.28 121.86
C GLU A 401 0.64 2.00 122.48
N ALA A 402 0.40 0.97 121.67
CA ALA A 402 0.20 -0.39 122.17
C ALA A 402 1.19 -1.37 121.50
N ALA A 403 2.44 -0.92 121.40
CA ALA A 403 3.58 -1.71 120.96
C ALA A 403 4.06 -2.64 122.08
N ARG A 404 3.33 -3.73 122.35
CA ARG A 404 3.90 -4.83 123.17
C ARG A 404 3.32 -6.23 122.94
N LEU A 405 2.77 -6.49 121.75
CA LEU A 405 2.38 -7.85 121.34
C LEU A 405 2.87 -8.23 119.93
N SER A 406 4.00 -7.67 119.50
CA SER A 406 4.59 -7.88 118.17
C SER A 406 5.82 -8.78 118.16
N GLU A 407 5.88 -9.79 119.03
CA GLU A 407 6.98 -10.77 119.00
C GLU A 407 6.54 -12.16 118.49
N ILE A 408 5.22 -12.37 118.28
CA ILE A 408 4.67 -13.65 117.78
C ILE A 408 4.16 -13.55 116.32
N ARG A 409 3.83 -12.34 115.82
CA ARG A 409 3.25 -12.15 114.47
C ARG A 409 4.26 -11.94 113.33
N GLU A 410 5.55 -11.78 113.63
CA GLU A 410 6.59 -11.62 112.60
C GLU A 410 6.96 -12.95 111.91
N ARG A 411 6.80 -14.10 112.59
CA ARG A 411 7.09 -15.41 111.99
C ARG A 411 6.03 -15.90 111.00
N GLU A 412 4.76 -15.51 111.15
CA GLU A 412 3.67 -15.94 110.25
C GLU A 412 3.54 -15.07 108.98
N ASN A 413 3.95 -13.79 109.03
CA ASN A 413 3.84 -12.87 107.89
C ASN A 413 5.01 -12.96 106.91
N GLU A 414 6.19 -13.42 107.35
CA GLU A 414 7.31 -13.73 106.44
C GLU A 414 7.00 -14.93 105.53
N ASP A 415 6.33 -15.97 106.06
CA ASP A 415 5.92 -17.13 105.28
C ASP A 415 4.80 -16.80 104.28
N ARG A 416 3.84 -15.95 104.65
CA ARG A 416 2.79 -15.49 103.72
C ARG A 416 3.34 -14.64 102.58
N ARG A 417 4.27 -13.71 102.87
CA ARG A 417 4.94 -12.87 101.85
C ARG A 417 5.96 -13.65 100.99
N ARG A 418 6.50 -14.75 101.49
CA ARG A 418 7.30 -15.68 100.67
C ARG A 418 6.39 -16.46 99.71
N ARG A 419 5.24 -16.95 100.17
CA ARG A 419 4.25 -17.64 99.32
C ARG A 419 3.59 -16.72 98.30
N GLU A 420 3.23 -15.48 98.66
CA GLU A 420 2.67 -14.49 97.74
C GLU A 420 3.69 -14.05 96.66
N ARG A 421 4.95 -13.78 97.03
CA ARG A 421 6.02 -13.47 96.05
C ARG A 421 6.43 -14.67 95.20
N GLN A 422 6.34 -15.89 95.76
CA GLN A 422 6.58 -17.12 95.02
C GLN A 422 5.44 -17.37 94.02
N ALA A 423 4.19 -17.19 94.44
CA ALA A 423 3.00 -17.30 93.57
C ALA A 423 2.96 -16.20 92.50
N GLU A 424 3.31 -14.95 92.80
CA GLU A 424 3.41 -13.87 91.81
C GLU A 424 4.56 -14.12 90.80
N LYS A 425 5.69 -14.66 91.25
CA LYS A 425 6.78 -15.09 90.35
C LYS A 425 6.37 -16.27 89.49
N GLU A 426 5.70 -17.26 90.06
CA GLU A 426 5.19 -18.43 89.33
C GLU A 426 4.10 -18.01 88.32
N GLN A 427 3.23 -17.07 88.67
CA GLN A 427 2.22 -16.48 87.78
C GLN A 427 2.87 -15.65 86.66
N ALA A 428 3.84 -14.78 86.99
CA ALA A 428 4.55 -13.97 86.01
C ALA A 428 5.44 -14.82 85.08
N GLU A 429 6.06 -15.88 85.57
CA GLU A 429 6.78 -16.85 84.74
C GLU A 429 5.83 -17.68 83.87
N ALA A 430 4.65 -18.05 84.38
CA ALA A 430 3.61 -18.73 83.62
C ALA A 430 3.02 -17.84 82.52
N ASP A 431 2.72 -16.58 82.82
CA ASP A 431 2.20 -15.60 81.85
C ASP A 431 3.26 -15.25 80.79
N LYS A 432 4.54 -15.15 81.21
CA LYS A 432 5.66 -14.98 80.27
C LYS A 432 5.82 -16.20 79.36
N ARG A 433 5.72 -17.43 79.89
CA ARG A 433 5.75 -18.66 79.09
C ARG A 433 4.60 -18.70 78.09
N ARG A 434 3.37 -18.40 78.50
CA ARG A 434 2.22 -18.32 77.59
C ARG A 434 2.40 -17.27 76.50
N ALA A 435 2.88 -16.08 76.85
CA ALA A 435 3.13 -15.04 75.85
C ALA A 435 4.24 -15.45 74.85
N ILE A 436 5.28 -16.17 75.30
CA ILE A 436 6.32 -16.72 74.42
C ILE A 436 5.76 -17.85 73.55
N GLU A 437 4.91 -18.73 74.08
CA GLU A 437 4.22 -19.78 73.31
C GLU A 437 3.30 -19.17 72.24
N GLU A 438 2.46 -18.19 72.59
CA GLU A 438 1.58 -17.50 71.64
C GLU A 438 2.37 -16.77 70.54
N LEU A 439 3.48 -16.10 70.89
CA LEU A 439 4.37 -15.48 69.92
C LEU A 439 5.10 -16.51 69.04
N ALA A 440 5.52 -17.63 69.62
CA ALA A 440 6.15 -18.73 68.89
C ALA A 440 5.16 -19.38 67.91
N ASP A 441 3.92 -19.61 68.31
CA ASP A 441 2.86 -20.16 67.46
C ASP A 441 2.48 -19.18 66.34
N ALA A 442 2.34 -17.89 66.64
CA ALA A 442 2.10 -16.87 65.63
C ALA A 442 3.25 -16.76 64.61
N PHE A 443 4.49 -16.86 65.09
CA PHE A 443 5.68 -16.88 64.22
C PHE A 443 5.73 -18.16 63.37
N GLU A 444 5.49 -19.34 63.96
CA GLU A 444 5.43 -20.62 63.25
C GLU A 444 4.42 -20.60 62.11
N ASN A 445 3.20 -20.15 62.40
CA ASN A 445 2.12 -20.03 61.42
C ASN A 445 2.47 -19.03 60.30
N SER A 446 3.09 -17.90 60.64
CA SER A 446 3.49 -16.90 59.66
C SER A 446 4.61 -17.42 58.75
N VAL A 447 5.65 -18.04 59.30
CA VAL A 447 6.74 -18.61 58.50
C VAL A 447 6.21 -19.75 57.63
N HIS A 448 5.39 -20.66 58.17
CA HIS A 448 4.78 -21.75 57.42
C HIS A 448 3.94 -21.22 56.24
N SER A 449 3.14 -20.17 56.46
CA SER A 449 2.33 -19.56 55.40
C SER A 449 3.21 -18.95 54.30
N VAL A 450 4.31 -18.27 54.66
CA VAL A 450 5.23 -17.67 53.69
C VAL A 450 6.02 -18.72 52.91
N THR A 451 6.57 -19.74 53.56
CA THR A 451 7.31 -20.82 52.89
C THR A 451 6.40 -21.68 52.02
N ALA A 452 5.15 -21.93 52.43
CA ALA A 452 4.15 -22.60 51.61
C ALA A 452 3.79 -21.77 50.36
N ALA A 453 3.63 -20.45 50.50
CA ALA A 453 3.39 -19.56 49.37
C ALA A 453 4.58 -19.52 48.40
N ILE A 454 5.82 -19.48 48.92
CA ILE A 454 7.05 -19.52 48.09
C ILE A 454 7.14 -20.85 47.33
N SER A 455 6.95 -21.99 48.01
CA SER A 455 6.98 -23.31 47.36
C SER A 455 5.90 -23.45 46.29
N SER A 456 4.70 -22.91 46.54
CA SER A 456 3.63 -22.91 45.54
C SER A 456 3.97 -22.05 44.33
N ALA A 457 4.49 -20.84 44.54
CA ALA A 457 4.92 -19.95 43.46
C ALA A 457 6.10 -20.55 42.67
N ALA A 458 7.07 -21.14 43.35
CA ALA A 458 8.20 -21.82 42.71
C ALA A 458 7.74 -23.01 41.86
N SER A 459 6.81 -23.83 42.36
CA SER A 459 6.23 -24.94 41.58
C SER A 459 5.47 -24.46 40.34
N GLN A 460 4.75 -23.33 40.43
CA GLN A 460 4.11 -22.71 39.26
C GLN A 460 5.13 -22.21 38.23
N ILE A 461 6.23 -21.60 38.69
CA ILE A 461 7.33 -21.17 37.80
C ILE A 461 8.01 -22.37 37.15
N GLU A 462 8.26 -23.45 37.88
CA GLU A 462 8.83 -24.70 37.34
C GLU A 462 7.96 -25.27 36.22
N LEU A 463 6.65 -25.47 36.48
CA LEU A 463 5.72 -25.98 35.49
C LEU A 463 5.60 -25.06 34.26
N GLY A 464 5.51 -23.75 34.49
CA GLY A 464 5.46 -22.76 33.42
C GLY A 464 6.74 -22.76 32.57
N SER A 465 7.91 -22.84 33.21
CA SER A 465 9.21 -22.86 32.54
C SER A 465 9.41 -24.14 31.74
N GLN A 466 8.99 -25.31 32.25
CA GLN A 466 9.01 -26.57 31.50
C GLN A 466 8.13 -26.51 30.25
N GLN A 467 6.94 -25.91 30.35
CA GLN A 467 6.06 -25.71 29.19
C GLN A 467 6.68 -24.78 28.15
N VAL A 468 7.30 -23.67 28.58
CA VAL A 468 8.00 -22.75 27.69
C VAL A 468 9.19 -23.43 27.00
N ALA A 469 10.02 -24.18 27.74
CA ALA A 469 11.16 -24.90 27.18
C ALA A 469 10.72 -25.95 26.14
N LYS A 470 9.63 -26.68 26.42
CA LYS A 470 9.05 -27.63 25.47
C LYS A 470 8.55 -26.93 24.20
N ALA A 471 7.78 -25.86 24.36
CA ALA A 471 7.26 -25.08 23.23
C ALA A 471 8.39 -24.46 22.39
N ALA A 472 9.46 -23.98 23.03
CA ALA A 472 10.64 -23.48 22.34
C ALA A 472 11.29 -24.57 21.48
N LYS A 473 11.47 -25.79 22.01
CA LYS A 473 12.03 -26.91 21.25
C LYS A 473 11.17 -27.31 20.06
N GLU A 474 9.85 -27.35 20.22
CA GLU A 474 8.90 -27.66 19.13
C GLU A 474 8.94 -26.57 18.04
N ASN A 475 8.93 -25.29 18.44
CA ASN A 475 9.02 -24.17 17.51
C ASN A 475 10.38 -24.12 16.78
N ALA A 476 11.48 -24.55 17.41
CA ALA A 476 12.79 -24.63 16.77
C ALA A 476 12.81 -25.66 15.62
N VAL A 477 12.10 -26.78 15.77
CA VAL A 477 11.95 -27.78 14.70
C VAL A 477 11.08 -27.23 13.56
N MET A 478 9.95 -26.60 13.89
CA MET A 478 9.07 -26.01 12.87
C MET A 478 9.76 -24.90 12.08
N THR A 479 10.50 -24.01 12.74
CA THR A 479 11.24 -22.94 12.06
C THR A 479 12.34 -23.48 11.15
N ALA A 480 13.03 -24.57 11.52
CA ALA A 480 13.98 -25.21 10.63
C ALA A 480 13.32 -25.76 9.35
N ASP A 481 12.12 -26.35 9.47
CA ASP A 481 11.35 -26.87 8.33
C ASP A 481 10.85 -25.73 7.41
N VAL A 482 10.36 -24.64 7.99
CA VAL A 482 9.94 -23.45 7.23
C VAL A 482 11.12 -22.83 6.48
N ALA A 483 12.31 -22.74 7.10
CA ALA A 483 13.51 -22.22 6.44
C ALA A 483 13.93 -23.10 5.25
N ALA A 484 13.91 -24.43 5.41
CA ALA A 484 14.22 -25.37 4.33
C ALA A 484 13.21 -25.23 3.17
N THR A 485 11.92 -25.15 3.48
CA THR A 485 10.86 -24.96 2.49
C THR A 485 11.00 -23.63 1.74
N ALA A 486 11.32 -22.55 2.44
CA ALA A 486 11.55 -21.24 1.83
C ALA A 486 12.75 -21.28 0.86
N GLN A 487 13.83 -21.96 1.24
CA GLN A 487 15.00 -22.11 0.37
C GLN A 487 14.71 -22.96 -0.87
N GLN A 488 13.92 -24.02 -0.73
CA GLN A 488 13.44 -24.82 -1.87
C GLN A 488 12.53 -23.99 -2.79
N SER A 489 11.62 -23.17 -2.25
CA SER A 489 10.78 -22.25 -3.03
C SER A 489 11.62 -21.24 -3.81
N SER A 490 12.67 -20.70 -3.21
CA SER A 490 13.62 -19.81 -3.90
C SER A 490 14.29 -20.49 -5.09
N GLN A 491 14.76 -21.73 -4.92
CA GLN A 491 15.37 -22.53 -6.00
C GLN A 491 14.38 -22.83 -7.13
N ASN A 492 13.13 -23.20 -6.78
CA ASN A 492 12.09 -23.46 -7.76
C ASN A 492 11.74 -22.19 -8.56
N ALA A 493 11.65 -21.04 -7.89
CA ALA A 493 11.44 -19.76 -8.55
C ALA A 493 12.60 -19.44 -9.50
N MET A 494 13.86 -19.58 -9.08
CA MET A 494 15.00 -19.39 -9.98
C MET A 494 14.95 -20.31 -11.22
N ALA A 495 14.51 -21.56 -11.07
CA ALA A 495 14.35 -22.48 -12.19
C ALA A 495 13.28 -22.00 -13.19
N VAL A 496 12.16 -21.47 -12.69
CA VAL A 496 11.11 -20.87 -13.53
C VAL A 496 11.62 -19.61 -14.24
N ALA A 497 12.36 -18.74 -13.54
CA ALA A 497 12.94 -17.54 -14.15
C ALA A 497 13.89 -17.89 -15.32
N ASN A 498 14.76 -18.88 -15.13
CA ASN A 498 15.65 -19.38 -16.19
C ASN A 498 14.86 -19.95 -17.38
N ALA A 499 13.78 -20.70 -17.12
CA ALA A 499 12.92 -21.23 -18.17
C ALA A 499 12.20 -20.11 -18.94
N SER A 500 11.78 -19.04 -18.25
CA SER A 500 11.20 -17.85 -18.87
C SER A 500 12.22 -17.10 -19.74
N GLU A 501 13.48 -16.99 -19.32
CA GLU A 501 14.54 -16.42 -20.17
C GLU A 501 14.79 -17.26 -21.43
N GLU A 502 14.75 -18.59 -21.31
CA GLU A 502 14.85 -19.49 -22.47
C GLU A 502 13.64 -19.35 -23.42
N MET A 503 12.43 -19.22 -22.87
CA MET A 503 11.21 -18.96 -23.63
C MET A 503 11.27 -17.59 -24.33
N ALA A 504 11.81 -16.56 -23.69
CA ALA A 504 12.01 -15.24 -24.32
C ALA A 504 12.94 -15.32 -25.53
N ARG A 505 14.01 -16.12 -25.46
CA ARG A 505 14.89 -16.38 -26.62
C ARG A 505 14.15 -17.09 -27.75
N SER A 506 13.35 -18.10 -27.43
CA SER A 506 12.53 -18.82 -28.42
C SER A 506 11.51 -17.90 -29.10
N ILE A 507 10.84 -17.03 -28.33
CA ILE A 507 9.90 -16.03 -28.86
C ILE A 507 10.60 -15.04 -29.81
N ALA A 508 11.82 -14.60 -29.48
CA ALA A 508 12.59 -13.71 -30.35
C ALA A 508 12.99 -14.39 -31.68
N GLU A 509 13.30 -15.69 -31.66
CA GLU A 509 13.57 -16.47 -32.86
C GLU A 509 12.31 -16.62 -33.73
N VAL A 510 11.17 -16.92 -33.11
CA VAL A 510 9.86 -16.98 -33.79
C VAL A 510 9.51 -15.62 -34.41
N SER A 511 9.71 -14.52 -33.69
CA SER A 511 9.51 -13.16 -34.22
C SER A 511 10.31 -12.91 -35.50
N THR A 512 11.59 -13.30 -35.48
CA THR A 512 12.48 -13.17 -36.64
C THR A 512 11.98 -14.02 -37.82
N GLN A 513 11.53 -15.26 -37.58
CA GLN A 513 10.96 -16.13 -38.62
C GLN A 513 9.66 -15.59 -39.21
N VAL A 514 8.81 -14.94 -38.39
CA VAL A 514 7.56 -14.33 -38.85
C VAL A 514 7.84 -13.14 -39.78
N ILE A 515 8.79 -12.28 -39.42
CA ILE A 515 9.23 -11.15 -40.25
C ILE A 515 9.80 -11.66 -41.60
N GLU A 516 10.64 -12.70 -41.55
CA GLU A 516 11.19 -13.29 -42.77
C GLU A 516 10.10 -13.92 -43.66
N SER A 517 9.11 -14.57 -43.04
CA SER A 517 7.97 -15.16 -43.74
C SER A 517 7.10 -14.10 -44.43
N SER A 518 6.77 -13.00 -43.74
CA SER A 518 6.02 -11.88 -44.35
C SER A 518 6.80 -11.28 -45.53
N GLY A 519 8.11 -11.07 -45.41
CA GLY A 519 8.94 -10.59 -46.52
C GLY A 519 8.92 -11.53 -47.74
N ARG A 520 8.95 -12.86 -47.52
CA ARG A 520 8.82 -13.86 -48.58
C ARG A 520 7.43 -13.83 -49.23
N SER A 521 6.36 -13.70 -48.45
CA SER A 521 4.98 -13.56 -48.95
C SER A 521 4.82 -12.30 -49.80
N GLN A 522 5.35 -11.16 -49.35
CA GLN A 522 5.32 -9.92 -50.11
C GLN A 522 6.06 -10.04 -51.46
N SER A 523 7.21 -10.72 -51.47
CA SER A 523 7.91 -11.03 -52.73
C SER A 523 7.11 -11.97 -53.63
N ALA A 524 6.37 -12.93 -53.08
CA ALA A 524 5.52 -13.82 -53.85
C ALA A 524 4.32 -13.09 -54.45
N ALA A 525 3.70 -12.18 -53.70
CA ALA A 525 2.60 -11.33 -54.18
C ALA A 525 3.05 -10.47 -55.36
N GLU A 526 4.24 -9.88 -55.29
CA GLU A 526 4.81 -9.09 -56.39
C GLU A 526 5.04 -9.94 -57.65
N ARG A 527 5.55 -11.16 -57.49
CA ARG A 527 5.73 -12.09 -58.62
C ARG A 527 4.40 -12.52 -59.22
N ALA A 528 3.37 -12.75 -58.40
CA ALA A 528 2.02 -13.06 -58.88
C ALA A 528 1.45 -11.89 -59.69
N ARG A 529 1.50 -10.65 -59.17
CA ARG A 529 1.07 -9.44 -59.89
C ARG A 529 1.77 -9.26 -61.24
N ARG A 530 3.09 -9.46 -61.27
CA ARG A 530 3.85 -9.38 -62.52
C ARG A 530 3.45 -10.47 -63.52
N THR A 531 3.14 -11.68 -63.04
CA THR A 531 2.69 -12.78 -63.90
C THR A 531 1.29 -12.51 -64.45
N ASP A 532 0.39 -11.96 -63.63
CA ASP A 532 -0.94 -11.53 -64.04
C ASP A 532 -0.87 -10.50 -65.18
N GLN A 533 -0.02 -9.47 -65.05
CA GLN A 533 0.20 -8.48 -66.11
C GLN A 533 0.68 -9.12 -67.44
N ILE A 534 1.57 -10.12 -67.37
CA ILE A 534 2.07 -10.83 -68.55
C ILE A 534 0.94 -11.63 -69.21
N VAL A 535 0.12 -12.32 -68.41
CA VAL A 535 -1.01 -13.12 -68.92
C VAL A 535 -2.11 -12.25 -69.51
N GLN A 536 -2.42 -11.11 -68.88
CA GLN A 536 -3.35 -10.13 -69.44
C GLN A 536 -2.84 -9.55 -70.77
N GLY A 537 -1.54 -9.26 -70.86
CA GLY A 537 -0.91 -8.86 -72.12
C GLY A 537 -1.06 -9.92 -73.21
N LEU A 538 -0.80 -11.20 -72.88
CA LEU A 538 -0.98 -12.32 -73.80
C LEU A 538 -2.44 -12.47 -74.26
N ALA A 539 -3.41 -12.29 -73.37
CA ALA A 539 -4.83 -12.31 -73.70
C ALA A 539 -5.21 -11.15 -74.65
N GLY A 540 -4.65 -9.95 -74.43
CA GLY A 540 -4.81 -8.81 -75.32
C GLY A 540 -4.20 -9.03 -76.71
N ASP A 541 -3.01 -9.61 -76.78
CA ASP A 541 -2.36 -9.98 -78.04
C ASP A 541 -3.18 -11.03 -78.79
N ALA A 542 -3.72 -12.02 -78.09
CA ALA A 542 -4.59 -13.05 -78.67
C ALA A 542 -5.88 -12.45 -79.25
N ASN A 543 -6.52 -11.48 -78.57
CA ASN A 543 -7.66 -10.74 -79.11
C ASN A 543 -7.30 -10.00 -80.40
N THR A 544 -6.15 -9.31 -80.40
CA THR A 544 -5.69 -8.57 -81.59
C THR A 544 -5.42 -9.50 -82.77
N ILE A 545 -4.86 -10.68 -82.52
CA ILE A 545 -4.69 -11.71 -83.57
C ILE A 545 -6.06 -12.19 -84.05
N GLY A 546 -7.04 -12.38 -83.16
CA GLY A 546 -8.42 -12.70 -83.51
C GLY A 546 -9.03 -11.71 -84.50
N ASP A 547 -8.93 -10.41 -84.21
CA ASP A 547 -9.42 -9.34 -85.09
C ASP A 547 -8.76 -9.38 -86.48
N VAL A 548 -7.46 -9.65 -86.53
CA VAL A 548 -6.70 -9.80 -87.79
C VAL A 548 -7.17 -11.04 -88.56
N VAL A 549 -7.40 -12.16 -87.89
CA VAL A 549 -7.88 -13.40 -88.51
C VAL A 549 -9.28 -13.21 -89.10
N ASP A 550 -10.17 -12.52 -88.40
CA ASP A 550 -11.52 -12.17 -88.87
C ASP A 550 -11.46 -11.26 -90.09
N LEU A 551 -10.59 -10.24 -90.07
CA LEU A 551 -10.35 -9.39 -91.22
C LEU A 551 -9.86 -10.20 -92.44
N ILE A 552 -8.87 -11.08 -92.27
CA ILE A 552 -8.36 -11.92 -93.37
C ILE A 552 -9.46 -12.84 -93.90
N ASN A 553 -10.29 -13.42 -93.02
CA ASN A 553 -11.40 -14.27 -93.44
C ASN A 553 -12.43 -13.47 -94.26
N SER A 554 -12.76 -12.23 -93.86
CA SER A 554 -13.65 -11.35 -94.62
C SER A 554 -13.10 -10.99 -96.01
N ILE A 555 -11.77 -10.75 -96.10
CA ILE A 555 -11.08 -10.51 -97.37
C ILE A 555 -11.13 -11.77 -98.24
N ALA A 556 -10.93 -12.96 -97.66
CA ALA A 556 -11.00 -14.23 -98.37
C ALA A 556 -12.42 -14.48 -98.92
N GLU A 557 -13.47 -14.20 -98.15
CA GLU A 557 -14.86 -14.28 -98.62
C GLU A 557 -15.15 -13.29 -99.76
N GLN A 558 -14.73 -12.03 -99.63
CA GLN A 558 -14.86 -11.05 -100.70
C GLN A 558 -14.11 -11.46 -101.97
N THR A 559 -12.89 -11.99 -101.82
CA THR A 559 -12.06 -12.46 -102.93
C THR A 559 -12.72 -13.65 -103.63
N ASN A 560 -13.31 -14.57 -102.87
CA ASN A 560 -14.09 -15.69 -103.40
C ASN A 560 -15.33 -15.20 -104.18
N LEU A 561 -16.03 -14.19 -103.68
CA LEU A 561 -17.17 -13.56 -104.38
C LEU A 561 -16.74 -12.83 -105.66
N LEU A 562 -15.64 -12.08 -105.62
CA LEU A 562 -15.07 -11.40 -106.78
C LEU A 562 -14.62 -12.41 -107.85
N ALA A 563 -13.93 -13.47 -107.43
CA ALA A 563 -13.51 -14.55 -108.31
C ALA A 563 -14.70 -15.27 -108.94
N LEU A 564 -15.77 -15.50 -108.18
CA LEU A 564 -17.02 -16.06 -108.69
C LEU A 564 -17.66 -15.16 -109.77
N ASN A 565 -17.75 -13.85 -109.51
CA ASN A 565 -18.25 -12.88 -110.50
C ASN A 565 -17.38 -12.85 -111.76
N ALA A 566 -16.06 -12.94 -111.61
CA ALA A 566 -15.13 -13.02 -112.74
C ALA A 566 -15.30 -14.33 -113.52
N THR A 567 -15.53 -15.46 -112.86
CA THR A 567 -15.85 -16.74 -113.53
C THR A 567 -17.14 -16.65 -114.33
N ILE A 568 -18.17 -15.99 -113.79
CA ILE A 568 -19.46 -15.75 -114.48
C ILE A 568 -19.23 -14.91 -115.75
N GLU A 569 -18.51 -13.80 -115.64
CA GLU A 569 -18.30 -12.91 -116.80
C GLU A 569 -17.35 -13.51 -117.84
N ALA A 570 -16.35 -14.30 -117.40
CA ALA A 570 -15.50 -15.08 -118.29
C ALA A 570 -16.30 -16.16 -119.04
N ALA A 571 -17.28 -16.80 -118.40
CA ALA A 571 -18.20 -17.72 -119.07
C ALA A 571 -19.11 -16.99 -120.08
N ARG A 572 -19.51 -15.76 -119.77
CA ARG A 572 -20.33 -14.90 -120.63
C ARG A 572 -19.61 -14.44 -121.91
N ALA A 573 -18.29 -14.27 -121.84
CA ALA A 573 -17.43 -13.93 -122.97
C ALA A 573 -17.14 -15.11 -123.93
N GLY A 574 -17.60 -16.33 -123.62
CA GLY A 574 -17.44 -17.51 -124.48
C GLY A 574 -15.97 -17.91 -124.68
N ASP A 575 -15.58 -18.28 -125.91
CA ASP A 575 -14.23 -18.76 -126.21
C ASP A 575 -13.12 -17.73 -125.90
N ALA A 576 -13.42 -16.43 -125.97
CA ALA A 576 -12.47 -15.36 -125.65
C ALA A 576 -12.15 -15.27 -124.14
N GLY A 577 -13.01 -15.82 -123.27
CA GLY A 577 -12.90 -15.78 -121.81
C GLY A 577 -12.23 -16.99 -121.17
N ARG A 578 -11.85 -18.04 -121.93
CA ARG A 578 -11.31 -19.30 -121.35
C ARG A 578 -10.11 -19.08 -120.42
N GLY A 579 -9.13 -18.27 -120.82
CA GLY A 579 -7.96 -17.98 -120.00
C GLY A 579 -8.30 -17.24 -118.69
N PHE A 580 -9.24 -16.29 -118.77
CA PHE A 580 -9.76 -15.58 -117.60
C PHE A 580 -10.53 -16.50 -116.65
N SER A 581 -11.29 -17.47 -117.19
CA SER A 581 -12.05 -18.43 -116.38
C SER A 581 -11.14 -19.34 -115.55
N VAL A 582 -10.02 -19.79 -116.10
CA VAL A 582 -9.01 -20.59 -115.37
C VAL A 582 -8.39 -19.78 -114.23
N VAL A 583 -7.97 -18.54 -114.50
CA VAL A 583 -7.40 -17.66 -113.45
C VAL A 583 -8.42 -17.36 -112.36
N ALA A 584 -9.68 -17.07 -112.73
CA ALA A 584 -10.75 -16.85 -111.76
C ALA A 584 -11.03 -18.11 -110.90
N GLY A 585 -10.98 -19.30 -111.49
CA GLY A 585 -11.08 -20.57 -110.78
C GLY A 585 -9.95 -20.79 -109.77
N GLU A 586 -8.71 -20.47 -110.14
CA GLU A 586 -7.54 -20.58 -109.27
C GLU A 586 -7.61 -19.59 -108.09
N ILE A 587 -8.00 -18.34 -108.35
CA ILE A 587 -8.23 -17.32 -107.30
C ILE A 587 -9.32 -17.79 -106.34
N LYS A 588 -10.41 -18.37 -106.87
CA LYS A 588 -11.51 -18.90 -106.05
C LYS A 588 -11.03 -20.05 -105.15
N ALA A 589 -10.21 -20.96 -105.69
CA ALA A 589 -9.64 -22.07 -104.93
C ALA A 589 -8.69 -21.57 -103.82
N LEU A 590 -7.80 -20.62 -104.13
CA LEU A 590 -6.94 -19.97 -103.15
C LEU A 590 -7.76 -19.29 -102.05
N ALA A 591 -8.77 -18.50 -102.40
CA ALA A 591 -9.62 -17.80 -101.43
C ALA A 591 -10.33 -18.78 -100.48
N SER A 592 -10.83 -19.90 -100.99
CA SER A 592 -11.44 -20.95 -100.17
C SER A 592 -10.41 -21.64 -99.26
N GLN A 593 -9.19 -21.87 -99.75
CA GLN A 593 -8.09 -22.41 -98.95
C GLN A 593 -7.65 -21.43 -97.85
N THR A 594 -7.58 -20.12 -98.15
CA THR A 594 -7.29 -19.07 -97.18
C THR A 594 -8.36 -19.03 -96.09
N SER A 595 -9.65 -19.04 -96.46
CA SER A 595 -10.76 -19.04 -95.48
C SER A 595 -10.71 -20.27 -94.56
N LYS A 596 -10.41 -21.45 -95.12
CA LYS A 596 -10.21 -22.67 -94.32
C LYS A 596 -9.01 -22.55 -93.37
N ALA A 597 -7.91 -21.94 -93.81
CA ALA A 597 -6.74 -21.73 -92.97
C ALA A 597 -7.01 -20.71 -91.86
N THR A 598 -7.73 -19.62 -92.14
CA THR A 598 -8.12 -18.64 -91.12
C THR A 598 -9.04 -19.24 -90.06
N LEU A 599 -9.99 -20.11 -90.44
CA LEU A 599 -10.83 -20.83 -89.47
C LEU A 599 -10.01 -21.71 -88.51
N GLN A 600 -8.97 -22.39 -89.01
CA GLN A 600 -8.08 -23.18 -88.15
C GLN A 600 -7.23 -22.30 -87.22
N ILE A 601 -6.80 -21.12 -87.68
CA ILE A 601 -6.09 -20.17 -86.83
C ILE A 601 -7.03 -19.60 -85.77
N ALA A 602 -8.27 -19.26 -86.12
CA ALA A 602 -9.29 -18.77 -85.20
C ALA A 602 -9.54 -19.77 -84.05
N GLU A 603 -9.65 -21.07 -84.36
CA GLU A 603 -9.77 -22.13 -83.33
C GLU A 603 -8.56 -22.14 -82.38
N ARG A 604 -7.33 -21.97 -82.90
CA ARG A 604 -6.12 -21.90 -82.07
C ARG A 604 -6.07 -20.66 -81.19
N VAL A 605 -6.45 -19.50 -81.74
CA VAL A 605 -6.49 -18.23 -81.00
C VAL A 605 -7.54 -18.31 -79.89
N SER A 606 -8.71 -18.89 -80.17
CA SER A 606 -9.73 -19.13 -79.15
C SER A 606 -9.22 -20.03 -78.01
N GLY A 607 -8.46 -21.07 -78.33
CA GLY A 607 -7.78 -21.90 -77.32
C GLY A 607 -6.78 -21.11 -76.47
N ILE A 608 -5.99 -20.22 -77.09
CA ILE A 608 -5.03 -19.35 -76.36
C ILE A 608 -5.78 -18.38 -75.43
N GLN A 609 -6.87 -17.77 -75.88
CA GLN A 609 -7.70 -16.87 -75.08
C GLN A 609 -8.26 -17.61 -73.85
N SER A 610 -8.83 -18.81 -74.04
CA SER A 610 -9.37 -19.63 -72.95
C SER A 610 -8.31 -19.95 -71.90
N VAL A 611 -7.15 -20.48 -72.32
CA VAL A 611 -6.06 -20.86 -71.41
C VAL A 611 -5.47 -19.64 -70.71
N SER A 612 -5.39 -18.49 -71.39
CA SER A 612 -4.92 -17.24 -70.77
C SER A 612 -5.90 -16.73 -69.72
N GLY A 613 -7.21 -16.85 -69.95
CA GLY A 613 -8.23 -16.53 -68.96
C GLY A 613 -8.15 -17.42 -67.73
N GLU A 614 -8.06 -18.75 -67.91
CA GLU A 614 -7.87 -19.70 -66.81
C GLU A 614 -6.57 -19.43 -66.02
N ALA A 615 -5.49 -19.08 -66.70
CA ALA A 615 -4.23 -18.72 -66.06
C ALA A 615 -4.35 -17.43 -65.23
N ALA A 616 -5.06 -16.41 -65.71
CA ALA A 616 -5.30 -15.18 -64.98
C ALA A 616 -6.08 -15.43 -63.68
N GLU A 617 -7.18 -16.20 -63.75
CA GLU A 617 -7.96 -16.57 -62.57
C GLU A 617 -7.13 -17.34 -61.53
N ALA A 618 -6.29 -18.27 -61.98
CA ALA A 618 -5.40 -19.03 -61.11
C ALA A 618 -4.36 -18.13 -60.41
N ILE A 619 -3.80 -17.15 -61.13
CA ILE A 619 -2.84 -16.19 -60.56
C ILE A 619 -3.53 -15.26 -59.56
N GLU A 620 -4.75 -14.80 -59.84
CA GLU A 620 -5.53 -13.99 -58.92
C GLU A 620 -5.84 -14.76 -57.62
N ALA A 621 -6.18 -16.05 -57.73
CA ALA A 621 -6.36 -16.92 -56.57
C ALA A 621 -5.08 -17.07 -55.74
N ILE A 622 -3.92 -17.21 -56.39
CA ILE A 622 -2.61 -17.20 -55.71
C ILE A 622 -2.37 -15.86 -55.01
N GLY A 623 -2.66 -14.73 -55.67
CA GLY A 623 -2.52 -13.40 -55.10
C GLY A 623 -3.35 -13.23 -53.82
N ARG A 624 -4.61 -13.69 -53.83
CA ARG A 624 -5.47 -13.71 -52.64
C ARG A 624 -4.90 -14.58 -51.52
N ALA A 625 -4.51 -15.81 -51.82
CA ALA A 625 -3.94 -16.73 -50.83
C ALA A 625 -2.65 -16.16 -50.19
N VAL A 626 -1.82 -15.45 -50.95
CA VAL A 626 -0.63 -14.78 -50.41
C VAL A 626 -1.01 -13.59 -49.52
N GLY A 627 -2.05 -12.82 -49.88
CA GLY A 627 -2.60 -11.77 -49.03
C GLY A 627 -3.11 -12.29 -47.69
N ASP A 628 -3.79 -13.44 -47.69
CA ASP A 628 -4.24 -14.10 -46.47
C ASP A 628 -3.06 -14.50 -45.57
N ILE A 629 -1.97 -15.02 -46.16
CA ILE A 629 -0.74 -15.37 -45.42
C ILE A 629 -0.13 -14.12 -44.77
N ASP A 630 -0.09 -12.98 -45.46
CA ASP A 630 0.45 -11.74 -44.91
C ASP A 630 -0.38 -11.21 -43.73
N SER A 631 -1.71 -11.27 -43.83
CA SER A 631 -2.62 -10.93 -42.73
C SER A 631 -2.45 -11.85 -41.50
N ILE A 632 -2.28 -13.15 -41.73
CA ILE A 632 -1.99 -14.12 -40.65
C ILE A 632 -0.64 -13.81 -40.02
N ALA A 633 0.40 -13.50 -40.81
CA ALA A 633 1.72 -13.16 -40.31
C ALA A 633 1.69 -11.90 -39.42
N ALA A 634 0.92 -10.87 -39.81
CA ALA A 634 0.72 -9.68 -38.98
C ALA A 634 0.04 -10.00 -37.64
N THR A 635 -0.97 -10.87 -37.66
CA THR A 635 -1.67 -11.32 -36.44
C THR A 635 -0.73 -12.09 -35.51
N VAL A 636 0.10 -12.99 -36.07
CA VAL A 636 1.10 -13.74 -35.31
C VAL A 636 2.17 -12.82 -34.74
N ALA A 637 2.63 -11.81 -35.49
CA ALA A 637 3.61 -10.84 -35.01
C ALA A 637 3.11 -10.10 -33.75
N SER A 638 1.86 -9.61 -33.78
CA SER A 638 1.24 -8.97 -32.61
C SER A 638 1.13 -9.92 -31.41
N ALA A 639 0.73 -11.18 -31.63
CA ALA A 639 0.67 -12.18 -30.57
C ALA A 639 2.05 -12.50 -29.97
N VAL A 640 3.10 -12.53 -30.80
CA VAL A 640 4.49 -12.76 -30.40
C VAL A 640 5.03 -11.60 -29.55
N GLU A 641 4.71 -10.35 -29.90
CA GLU A 641 5.05 -9.17 -29.09
C GLU A 641 4.40 -9.24 -27.70
N GLN A 642 3.10 -9.57 -27.63
CA GLN A 642 2.39 -9.74 -26.36
C GLN A 642 2.96 -10.88 -25.51
N GLN A 643 3.30 -12.02 -26.13
CA GLN A 643 3.96 -13.13 -25.45
C GLN A 643 5.34 -12.74 -24.93
N SER A 644 6.11 -11.93 -25.66
CA SER A 644 7.43 -11.45 -25.23
C SER A 644 7.32 -10.61 -23.95
N ALA A 645 6.38 -9.63 -23.94
CA ALA A 645 6.11 -8.80 -22.77
C ALA A 645 5.70 -9.65 -21.55
N THR A 646 4.76 -10.58 -21.76
CA THR A 646 4.24 -11.46 -20.69
C THR A 646 5.34 -12.35 -20.12
N THR A 647 6.22 -12.90 -20.99
CA THR A 647 7.33 -13.77 -20.57
C THR A 647 8.37 -12.99 -19.75
N SER A 648 8.66 -11.75 -20.15
CA SER A 648 9.56 -10.86 -19.40
C SER A 648 8.98 -10.52 -18.01
N GLU A 649 7.68 -10.26 -17.93
CA GLU A 649 7.00 -10.01 -16.66
C GLU A 649 7.02 -11.23 -15.74
N ILE A 650 6.77 -12.44 -16.28
CA ILE A 650 6.88 -13.69 -15.52
C ILE A 650 8.30 -13.87 -14.96
N ALA A 651 9.33 -13.64 -15.77
CA ALA A 651 10.72 -13.74 -15.31
C ALA A 651 11.00 -12.77 -14.14
N MET A 652 10.58 -11.51 -14.27
CA MET A 652 10.76 -10.50 -13.24
C MET A 652 10.01 -10.83 -11.94
N ASN A 653 8.72 -11.20 -12.03
CA ASN A 653 7.89 -11.56 -10.88
C ASN A 653 8.43 -12.79 -10.16
N THR A 654 8.97 -13.75 -10.92
CA THR A 654 9.56 -14.96 -10.36
C THR A 654 10.89 -14.67 -9.65
N GLN A 655 11.73 -13.78 -10.19
CA GLN A 655 12.95 -13.32 -9.49
C GLN A 655 12.62 -12.61 -8.17
N GLN A 656 11.57 -11.78 -8.15
CA GLN A 656 11.08 -11.16 -6.92
C GLN A 656 10.58 -12.22 -5.91
N ALA A 657 9.85 -13.23 -6.37
CA ALA A 657 9.39 -14.33 -5.51
C ALA A 657 10.57 -15.15 -4.94
N ALA A 658 11.64 -15.34 -5.71
CA ALA A 658 12.86 -15.99 -5.25
C ALA A 658 13.55 -15.20 -4.14
N ALA A 659 13.68 -13.87 -4.32
CA ALA A 659 14.26 -12.96 -3.33
C ALA A 659 13.40 -12.87 -2.06
N ALA A 660 12.07 -12.84 -2.21
CA ALA A 660 11.14 -12.87 -1.07
C ALA A 660 11.27 -14.17 -0.27
N SER A 661 11.40 -15.31 -0.96
CA SER A 661 11.59 -16.61 -0.31
C SER A 661 12.93 -16.69 0.45
N GLU A 662 14.00 -16.11 -0.11
CA GLU A 662 15.29 -15.98 0.57
C GLU A 662 15.20 -15.09 1.82
N ALA A 663 14.48 -13.96 1.73
CA ALA A 663 14.22 -13.09 2.87
C ALA A 663 13.41 -13.80 3.97
N VAL A 664 12.44 -14.64 3.61
CA VAL A 664 11.70 -15.48 4.56
C VAL A 664 12.65 -16.45 5.27
N ALA A 665 13.53 -17.14 4.54
CA ALA A 665 14.51 -18.06 5.14
C ALA A 665 15.43 -17.33 6.15
N LEU A 666 15.92 -16.13 5.80
CA LEU A 666 16.73 -15.30 6.70
C LEU A 666 15.96 -14.83 7.95
N ASN A 667 14.71 -14.39 7.78
CA ASN A 667 13.89 -13.94 8.91
C ASN A 667 13.54 -15.10 9.85
N ILE A 668 13.27 -16.28 9.30
CA ILE A 668 13.00 -17.48 10.10
C ILE A 668 14.24 -17.94 10.85
N SER A 669 15.45 -17.76 10.29
CA SER A 669 16.69 -17.97 11.04
C SER A 669 16.76 -17.08 12.29
N LYS A 670 16.39 -15.79 12.19
CA LYS A 670 16.37 -14.88 13.36
C LYS A 670 15.30 -15.27 14.38
N VAL A 671 14.14 -15.73 13.91
CA VAL A 671 13.08 -16.24 14.80
C VAL A 671 13.56 -17.47 15.57
N ARG A 672 14.30 -18.36 14.89
CA ARG A 672 14.93 -19.53 15.53
C ARG A 672 15.92 -19.11 16.63
N ASP A 673 16.74 -18.09 16.39
CA ASP A 673 17.68 -17.58 17.41
C ASP A 673 16.93 -17.09 18.66
N GLY A 674 15.83 -16.35 18.48
CA GLY A 674 14.99 -15.87 19.60
C GLY A 674 14.27 -17.01 20.34
N ILE A 675 13.90 -18.08 19.64
CA ILE A 675 13.35 -19.29 20.25
C ILE A 675 14.41 -20.01 21.09
N GLU A 676 15.65 -20.10 20.61
CA GLU A 676 16.77 -20.69 21.35
C GLU A 676 17.07 -19.89 22.64
N GLU A 677 17.10 -18.56 22.55
CA GLU A 677 17.23 -17.68 23.72
C GLU A 677 16.08 -17.88 24.72
N THR A 678 14.85 -17.99 24.23
CA THR A 678 13.67 -18.27 25.08
C THR A 678 13.80 -19.61 25.80
N GLY A 679 14.31 -20.64 25.12
CA GLY A 679 14.62 -21.94 25.72
C GLY A 679 15.64 -21.84 26.85
N ILE A 680 16.73 -21.10 26.63
CA ILE A 680 17.77 -20.86 27.64
C ILE A 680 17.19 -20.13 28.86
N VAL A 681 16.39 -19.08 28.65
CA VAL A 681 15.75 -18.32 29.74
C VAL A 681 14.79 -19.20 30.54
N ALA A 682 14.03 -20.07 29.86
CA ALA A 682 13.15 -21.02 30.53
C ALA A 682 13.94 -22.04 31.38
N GLU A 683 15.06 -22.56 30.90
CA GLU A 683 15.94 -23.43 31.69
C GLU A 683 16.54 -22.71 32.91
N GLN A 684 16.91 -21.43 32.77
CA GLN A 684 17.38 -20.62 33.89
C GLN A 684 16.28 -20.38 34.93
N ALA A 685 15.06 -20.07 34.49
CA ALA A 685 13.90 -19.89 35.37
C ALA A 685 13.53 -21.18 36.11
N LEU A 686 13.62 -22.33 35.42
CA LEU A 686 13.45 -23.65 36.01
C LEU A 686 14.48 -23.91 37.13
N SER A 687 15.74 -23.58 36.88
CA SER A 687 16.81 -23.72 37.87
C SER A 687 16.58 -22.80 39.09
N ALA A 688 16.22 -21.54 38.87
CA ALA A 688 15.90 -20.58 39.92
C ALA A 688 14.67 -21.00 40.77
N ALA A 689 13.64 -21.58 40.15
CA ALA A 689 12.50 -22.14 40.85
C ALA A 689 12.90 -23.34 41.75
N GLY A 690 13.79 -24.20 41.27
CA GLY A 690 14.38 -25.28 42.06
C GLY A 690 15.14 -24.74 43.28
N GLU A 691 15.96 -23.70 43.10
CA GLU A 691 16.68 -23.05 44.20
C GLU A 691 15.73 -22.40 45.23
N LEU A 692 14.68 -21.71 44.78
CA LEU A 692 13.67 -21.12 45.67
C LEU A 692 12.96 -22.18 46.51
N THR A 693 12.63 -23.31 45.90
CA THR A 693 12.03 -24.45 46.60
C THR A 693 12.98 -24.98 47.67
N ALA A 694 14.27 -25.15 47.35
CA ALA A 694 15.28 -25.57 48.32
C ALA A 694 15.46 -24.56 49.47
N GLN A 695 15.47 -23.26 49.17
CA GLN A 695 15.57 -22.20 50.19
C GLN A 695 14.32 -22.14 51.10
N ALA A 696 13.13 -22.36 50.55
CA ALA A 696 11.89 -22.41 51.34
C ALA A 696 11.91 -23.59 52.34
N VAL A 697 12.38 -24.76 51.91
CA VAL A 697 12.56 -25.94 52.78
C VAL A 697 13.60 -25.67 53.88
N GLU A 698 14.72 -25.04 53.53
CA GLU A 698 15.76 -24.72 54.51
C GLU A 698 15.30 -23.67 55.53
N LEU A 699 14.57 -22.63 55.10
CA LEU A 699 13.98 -21.63 55.99
C LEU A 699 13.00 -22.26 56.98
N GLN A 700 12.15 -23.17 56.50
CA GLN A 700 11.23 -23.92 57.35
C GLN A 700 12.00 -24.75 58.40
N ARG A 701 13.07 -25.44 57.99
CA ARG A 701 13.92 -26.22 58.89
C ARG A 701 14.58 -25.34 59.96
N GLN A 702 15.11 -24.18 59.58
CA GLN A 702 15.74 -23.25 60.52
C GLN A 702 14.73 -22.64 61.49
N ALA A 703 13.55 -22.27 61.01
CA ALA A 703 12.47 -21.75 61.84
C ALA A 703 12.00 -22.79 62.87
N ASN A 704 11.78 -24.04 62.46
CA ASN A 704 11.43 -25.14 63.36
C ASN A 704 12.52 -25.38 64.43
N ALA A 705 13.79 -25.33 64.04
CA ALA A 705 14.91 -25.48 64.97
C ALA A 705 15.01 -24.31 65.98
N PHE A 706 14.74 -23.08 65.53
CA PHE A 706 14.67 -21.91 66.40
C PHE A 706 13.50 -22.01 67.39
N LEU A 707 12.31 -22.36 66.91
CA LEU A 707 11.11 -22.55 67.74
C LEU A 707 11.31 -23.63 68.80
N SER A 708 11.95 -24.74 68.45
CA SER A 708 12.30 -25.80 69.41
C SER A 708 13.20 -25.29 70.54
N ARG A 709 14.16 -24.40 70.23
CA ARG A 709 15.03 -23.80 71.26
C ARG A 709 14.30 -22.77 72.12
N VAL A 710 13.41 -21.98 71.52
CA VAL A 710 12.59 -20.98 72.24
C VAL A 710 11.60 -21.65 73.18
N ARG A 711 10.98 -22.76 72.77
CA ARG A 711 10.06 -23.56 73.62
C ARG A 711 10.77 -24.33 74.73
N ALA A 712 12.08 -24.58 74.60
CA ALA A 712 12.89 -25.29 75.60
C ALA A 712 13.55 -24.35 76.64
N ALA A 713 13.58 -23.04 76.38
CA ALA A 713 14.11 -21.99 77.26
C ALA A 713 13.02 -21.44 78.18
#